data_AF-A0A1J5DY29-F1
#
_entry.id   AF-A0A1J5DY29-F1
#
_cell.length_a   1.000
_cell.length_b   1.000
_cell.length_c   1.000
_cell.angle_alpha   90.00
_cell.angle_beta   90.00
_cell.angle_gamma   90.00
#
_symmetry.space_group_name_H-M   'P 1'
#
loop_
_entity.id
_entity.type
_entity.pdbx_description
1 polymer ?
#
loop_
_entity_poly.entity_id
_entity_poly.type
_entity_poly.pdbx_seq_one_letter_code
_entity_poly.pdbx_strand_id
1 'polypeptide(L)'
;MARHLVILPLLLALAACGGEHTQSWPDNGCDTCVDVEVEVPAQECTAARIAGGWRLQCDDGTDLEVRDGSDGRICSVVSSSPSSFTLECDDGLSATIDFLADGIDCTVTTDTELPELRCSDGSVMVVTPPSDGVDVAQRRIVGIAKVSTGIIHSGIDVKVDRTTFSASTDPSGAYEITGLPAGVFDLTFSSLGFETAHLFGVTVIEGTTQADEVVLRAGNQHTKGLGQELLHVFDDGAILYATRTPLGTTVLHLVPPVGDEAVLTSTMSSIGVQVSPGDGNHVVFVEDVPWPGENRLLVYDRAAQSFTQITVDGYVSALVTLPGPVQGSDSILFDDFSGTQHLDLVTGKRTPIASPHLSQFVCTQDGAHLVFNTSTQLQHADLVTQEVLPLGSINLEAKLSPNGHTVVFQASNGMVVAELQTHTQTLLPGAANDWCLADNGSVMAYAVLSTTEAFVFDIALRQSYPLGPYTSFQDELFCAHDGRTVVMPTDGGRLAVWSRTNPGTVERVLGRTRLRYAPLGNMAFFTFYDPVTFAHNVKLLDLDDGRELSLDLPSSSWCDFSLDESALLCRYGVSDLERFDTQSGVKTTVPFLMDQSVSADARFIAGINSTGNAQVGPLLVGSFDDQALHVVAQRVADDQYQHNGVNDSTWSMTPNGEVVVFIDDPVGRGIGVRFGNLGVHVPRTNTTRMVASNVRDDALIANGRLYYVVDTDSSSTASDSGIFSIDLGL
;
A
#
# COMPACT_ATOMS: atom_id res chain seq x y z
N MET A 1 -70.23 41.29 -2.56
CA MET A 1 -70.20 42.09 -1.33
C MET A 1 -68.76 42.62 -1.21
N ALA A 2 -68.56 43.93 -1.34
CA ALA A 2 -68.18 44.83 -0.22
C ALA A 2 -66.84 44.43 0.45
N ARG A 3 -65.80 45.26 0.66
CA ARG A 3 -65.41 46.69 0.46
C ARG A 3 -64.29 46.90 1.52
N HIS A 4 -63.22 47.72 1.44
CA HIS A 4 -62.69 48.77 0.54
C HIS A 4 -61.15 48.50 0.34
N LEU A 5 -60.29 49.15 -0.49
CA LEU A 5 -60.14 50.49 -1.09
C LEU A 5 -59.63 51.60 -0.12
N VAL A 6 -58.62 52.45 -0.42
CA VAL A 6 -57.64 52.55 -1.55
C VAL A 6 -56.21 52.69 -0.93
N ILE A 7 -55.13 53.42 -1.34
CA ILE A 7 -54.76 54.49 -2.32
C ILE A 7 -53.33 54.16 -2.87
N LEU A 8 -52.96 54.68 -4.05
CA LEU A 8 -51.59 54.72 -4.65
C LEU A 8 -51.55 55.95 -5.62
N PRO A 9 -50.45 56.29 -6.32
CA PRO A 9 -49.04 56.61 -5.96
C PRO A 9 -48.66 58.07 -6.38
N LEU A 10 -47.36 58.44 -6.46
CA LEU A 10 -46.82 59.13 -7.66
C LEU A 10 -45.28 59.11 -7.85
N LEU A 11 -44.91 58.98 -9.13
CA LEU A 11 -43.67 59.22 -9.92
C LEU A 11 -42.48 60.04 -9.34
N LEU A 12 -41.21 59.69 -9.59
CA LEU A 12 -40.35 59.91 -10.82
C LEU A 12 -39.97 61.39 -11.08
N ALA A 13 -38.75 61.79 -11.53
CA ALA A 13 -37.55 61.03 -11.96
C ALA A 13 -36.26 61.92 -12.09
N LEU A 14 -35.12 61.23 -12.28
CA LEU A 14 -33.94 61.60 -13.13
C LEU A 14 -33.10 62.88 -12.86
N ALA A 15 -31.88 62.64 -12.34
CA ALA A 15 -30.60 62.74 -13.08
C ALA A 15 -29.69 63.99 -13.05
N ALA A 16 -28.39 63.65 -13.04
CA ALA A 16 -27.25 64.23 -13.77
C ALA A 16 -26.33 65.28 -13.11
N CYS A 17 -25.05 65.11 -13.44
CA CYS A 17 -23.92 66.05 -13.37
C CYS A 17 -23.57 66.69 -12.00
N GLY A 18 -22.53 66.14 -11.37
CA GLY A 18 -21.62 67.00 -10.60
C GLY A 18 -20.85 67.94 -11.54
N GLY A 19 -20.48 69.11 -11.03
CA GLY A 19 -19.68 70.10 -11.74
C GLY A 19 -19.14 71.13 -10.75
N GLU A 20 -17.82 71.29 -10.73
CA GLU A 20 -17.16 72.28 -9.88
C GLU A 20 -17.46 73.69 -10.40
N HIS A 21 -17.77 74.64 -9.49
CA HIS A 21 -17.15 75.96 -9.57
C HIS A 21 -17.28 76.75 -8.27
N THR A 22 -16.23 77.49 -7.95
CA THR A 22 -16.16 78.45 -6.84
C THR A 22 -16.77 79.80 -7.21
N GLN A 23 -17.53 80.41 -6.29
CA GLN A 23 -17.43 81.85 -5.99
C GLN A 23 -18.16 82.27 -4.70
N SER A 24 -17.95 83.53 -4.30
CA SER A 24 -17.94 84.02 -2.92
C SER A 24 -19.05 85.02 -2.57
N TRP A 25 -19.56 84.93 -1.34
CA TRP A 25 -20.02 86.05 -0.48
C TRP A 25 -21.31 86.81 -0.94
N PRO A 26 -21.94 87.66 -0.09
CA PRO A 26 -21.56 88.05 1.27
C PRO A 26 -22.62 87.78 2.37
N ASP A 27 -22.27 88.23 3.58
CA ASP A 27 -23.02 88.21 4.83
C ASP A 27 -24.49 88.69 4.78
N ASN A 28 -25.32 88.09 5.63
CA ASN A 28 -26.29 88.81 6.47
C ASN A 28 -26.52 87.98 7.75
N GLY A 29 -26.31 88.58 8.92
CA GLY A 29 -26.40 87.88 10.20
C GLY A 29 -27.80 87.91 10.83
N CYS A 30 -28.04 87.00 11.78
CA CYS A 30 -29.10 87.08 12.77
C CYS A 30 -28.54 86.80 14.16
N ASP A 31 -28.65 87.76 15.07
CA ASP A 31 -28.47 87.53 16.50
C ASP A 31 -29.62 86.65 17.03
N THR A 32 -29.31 85.43 17.47
CA THR A 32 -29.95 84.77 18.62
C THR A 32 -29.12 83.55 18.99
N CYS A 33 -28.31 83.66 20.05
CA CYS A 33 -27.90 82.47 20.80
C CYS A 33 -29.14 81.94 21.52
N VAL A 34 -29.63 80.77 21.11
CA VAL A 34 -30.53 79.96 21.92
C VAL A 34 -29.66 78.89 22.57
N ASP A 35 -29.57 78.90 23.89
CA ASP A 35 -29.00 77.79 24.63
C ASP A 35 -29.91 76.58 24.44
N VAL A 36 -29.47 75.64 23.60
CA VAL A 36 -30.11 74.33 23.45
C VAL A 36 -29.32 73.37 24.32
N GLU A 37 -29.83 73.09 25.51
CA GLU A 37 -29.45 71.89 26.26
C GLU A 37 -29.88 70.67 25.44
N VAL A 38 -28.95 70.16 24.63
CA VAL A 38 -29.08 68.84 24.02
C VAL A 38 -28.73 67.84 25.11
N GLU A 39 -29.75 67.19 25.69
CA GLU A 39 -29.55 65.90 26.34
C GLU A 39 -29.05 64.92 25.26
N VAL A 40 -27.72 64.76 25.17
CA VAL A 40 -27.12 63.65 24.44
C VAL A 40 -27.54 62.39 25.21
N PRO A 41 -28.27 61.44 24.61
CA PRO A 41 -28.61 60.21 25.30
C PRO A 41 -27.31 59.47 25.65
N ALA A 42 -27.23 58.92 26.86
CA ALA A 42 -26.09 58.11 27.27
C ALA A 42 -25.91 56.98 26.26
N GLN A 43 -24.71 56.90 25.65
CA GLN A 43 -24.43 55.89 24.63
C GLN A 43 -24.36 54.51 25.29
N GLU A 44 -25.24 53.60 24.89
CA GLU A 44 -25.17 52.21 25.34
C GLU A 44 -24.19 51.45 24.43
N CYS A 45 -23.17 50.86 25.05
CA CYS A 45 -22.28 49.89 24.41
C CYS A 45 -22.64 48.49 24.90
N THR A 46 -22.93 47.57 23.98
CA THR A 46 -23.18 46.16 24.32
C THR A 46 -21.90 45.34 24.19
N ALA A 47 -21.52 44.69 25.29
CA ALA A 47 -20.43 43.72 25.32
C ALA A 47 -20.96 42.31 25.02
N ALA A 48 -20.53 41.73 23.90
CA ALA A 48 -20.83 40.35 23.51
C ALA A 48 -19.57 39.49 23.62
N ARG A 49 -19.69 38.29 24.20
CA ARG A 49 -18.58 37.33 24.23
C ARG A 49 -18.47 36.59 22.91
N ILE A 50 -17.25 36.45 22.39
CA ILE A 50 -16.95 35.77 21.12
C ILE A 50 -15.99 34.59 21.35
N ALA A 51 -15.71 33.82 20.29
CA ALA A 51 -14.74 32.72 20.36
C ALA A 51 -13.32 33.27 20.56
N GLY A 52 -12.79 33.10 21.79
CA GLY A 52 -11.46 33.60 22.17
C GLY A 52 -11.41 35.10 22.44
N GLY A 53 -12.48 35.71 22.97
CA GLY A 53 -12.44 37.11 23.38
C GLY A 53 -13.80 37.76 23.66
N TRP A 54 -13.80 39.09 23.62
CA TRP A 54 -14.95 39.96 23.78
C TRP A 54 -15.04 40.96 22.62
N ARG A 55 -16.26 41.33 22.26
CA ARG A 55 -16.57 42.34 21.27
C ARG A 55 -17.46 43.41 21.90
N LEU A 56 -17.05 44.67 21.81
CA LEU A 56 -17.82 45.82 22.27
C LEU A 56 -18.39 46.55 21.06
N GLN A 57 -19.71 46.63 20.94
CA GLN A 57 -20.38 47.43 19.92
C GLN A 57 -21.17 48.56 20.56
N CYS A 58 -20.91 49.79 20.11
CA CYS A 58 -21.57 51.01 20.58
C CYS A 58 -22.47 51.60 19.48
N ASP A 59 -23.54 52.31 19.88
CA ASP A 59 -24.53 52.88 18.96
C ASP A 59 -24.00 53.94 17.97
N ASP A 60 -22.77 54.44 18.15
CA ASP A 60 -22.08 55.32 17.18
C ASP A 60 -21.39 54.56 16.03
N GLY A 61 -21.37 53.22 16.08
CA GLY A 61 -20.70 52.36 15.12
C GLY A 61 -19.28 51.95 15.52
N THR A 62 -18.80 52.32 16.71
CA THR A 62 -17.56 51.78 17.28
C THR A 62 -17.72 50.28 17.55
N ASP A 63 -16.81 49.48 17.00
CA ASP A 63 -16.82 48.02 17.07
C ASP A 63 -15.40 47.53 17.39
N LEU A 64 -15.17 47.18 18.66
CA LEU A 64 -13.86 46.82 19.20
C LEU A 64 -13.80 45.34 19.55
N GLU A 65 -12.84 44.62 18.97
CA GLU A 65 -12.60 43.20 19.25
C GLU A 65 -11.34 43.00 20.10
N VAL A 66 -11.50 42.50 21.32
CA VAL A 66 -10.42 42.21 22.27
C VAL A 66 -10.31 40.68 22.39
N ARG A 67 -9.14 40.10 22.10
CA ARG A 67 -8.93 38.65 22.14
C ARG A 67 -8.18 38.21 23.40
N ASP A 68 -8.58 37.06 23.93
CA ASP A 68 -7.98 36.46 25.11
C ASP A 68 -6.57 35.93 24.76
N GLY A 69 -5.54 36.38 25.49
CA GLY A 69 -4.17 35.85 25.39
C GLY A 69 -4.06 34.41 25.88
N SER A 70 -3.22 33.59 25.24
CA SER A 70 -3.28 32.12 25.36
C SER A 70 -2.69 31.52 26.65
N ASP A 71 -2.02 32.30 27.51
CA ASP A 71 -1.42 31.81 28.77
C ASP A 71 -1.87 32.54 30.05
N GLY A 72 -2.71 33.58 29.93
CA GLY A 72 -3.36 34.26 31.05
C GLY A 72 -2.44 35.10 31.95
N ARG A 73 -1.29 35.57 31.46
CA ARG A 73 -0.32 36.34 32.28
C ARG A 73 -0.55 37.84 32.35
N ILE A 74 0.20 38.46 33.27
CA ILE A 74 0.07 39.86 33.67
C ILE A 74 0.53 40.77 32.52
N CYS A 75 -0.26 41.81 32.26
CA CYS A 75 0.09 42.91 31.36
C CYS A 75 0.26 44.21 32.15
N SER A 76 1.19 45.05 31.71
CA SER A 76 1.52 46.33 32.36
C SER A 76 1.46 47.49 31.38
N VAL A 77 1.10 48.69 31.86
CA VAL A 77 1.08 49.90 31.03
C VAL A 77 2.51 50.43 30.92
N VAL A 78 3.08 50.37 29.72
CA VAL A 78 4.51 50.69 29.48
C VAL A 78 4.70 52.08 28.88
N SER A 79 3.67 52.59 28.19
CA SER A 79 3.63 53.98 27.77
C SER A 79 2.21 54.55 27.79
N SER A 80 2.09 55.84 28.06
CA SER A 80 0.85 56.60 28.01
C SER A 80 1.10 57.96 27.36
N SER A 81 0.30 58.28 26.35
CA SER A 81 0.18 59.60 25.73
C SER A 81 -1.21 60.19 26.06
N PRO A 82 -1.45 61.49 25.82
CA PRO A 82 -2.78 62.08 26.00
C PRO A 82 -3.88 61.50 25.08
N SER A 83 -3.51 60.72 24.06
CA SER A 83 -4.45 60.14 23.09
C SER A 83 -4.35 58.63 22.98
N SER A 84 -3.53 57.95 23.78
CA SER A 84 -3.39 56.49 23.74
C SER A 84 -2.57 55.93 24.91
N PHE A 85 -2.73 54.64 25.22
CA PHE A 85 -1.79 53.93 26.09
C PHE A 85 -1.48 52.53 25.54
N THR A 86 -0.27 52.04 25.82
CA THR A 86 0.19 50.71 25.40
C THR A 86 0.33 49.80 26.61
N LEU A 87 -0.40 48.69 26.58
CA LEU A 87 -0.15 47.52 27.41
C LEU A 87 0.91 46.65 26.72
N GLU A 88 1.92 46.19 27.45
CA GLU A 88 2.73 45.03 27.07
C GLU A 88 2.54 43.93 28.11
N CYS A 89 2.45 42.70 27.64
CA CYS A 89 2.33 41.48 28.44
C CYS A 89 3.67 40.74 28.49
N ASP A 90 3.93 39.96 29.55
CA ASP A 90 5.22 39.28 29.77
C ASP A 90 5.60 38.25 28.67
N ASP A 91 4.68 37.89 27.78
CA ASP A 91 4.88 37.04 26.59
C ASP A 91 5.40 37.82 25.36
N GLY A 92 5.42 39.16 25.43
CA GLY A 92 5.82 40.05 24.33
C GLY A 92 4.68 40.53 23.44
N LEU A 93 3.41 40.21 23.75
CA LEU A 93 2.26 40.81 23.09
C LEU A 93 2.06 42.26 23.57
N SER A 94 1.81 43.18 22.64
CA SER A 94 1.51 44.57 22.93
C SER A 94 0.20 45.03 22.29
N ALA A 95 -0.57 45.80 23.05
CA ALA A 95 -1.84 46.37 22.62
C ALA A 95 -1.85 47.88 22.94
N THR A 96 -1.84 48.71 21.90
CA THR A 96 -2.08 50.14 22.02
C THR A 96 -3.57 50.40 21.86
N ILE A 97 -4.15 51.02 22.88
CA ILE A 97 -5.52 51.53 22.86
C ILE A 97 -5.41 53.02 22.56
N ASP A 98 -5.75 53.41 21.33
CA ASP A 98 -5.88 54.81 20.93
C ASP A 98 -7.27 55.33 21.34
N PHE A 99 -7.31 56.42 22.09
CA PHE A 99 -8.56 57.12 22.41
C PHE A 99 -9.02 57.89 21.17
N LEU A 100 -10.23 57.59 20.69
CA LEU A 100 -10.87 58.40 19.65
C LEU A 100 -11.16 59.79 20.19
N ALA A 101 -11.21 60.79 19.31
CA ALA A 101 -11.15 62.21 19.70
C ALA A 101 -12.48 62.81 20.21
N ASP A 102 -13.11 62.15 21.19
CA ASP A 102 -14.25 62.67 21.96
C ASP A 102 -13.83 63.72 23.01
N GLY A 103 -12.60 63.63 23.51
CA GLY A 103 -12.03 64.51 24.54
C GLY A 103 -12.22 64.02 25.99
N ILE A 104 -12.51 62.74 26.21
CA ILE A 104 -12.67 62.14 27.53
C ILE A 104 -11.30 61.70 28.07
N ASP A 105 -10.71 62.53 28.95
CA ASP A 105 -9.45 62.20 29.64
C ASP A 105 -9.67 61.03 30.62
N CYS A 106 -9.09 59.87 30.33
CA CYS A 106 -9.07 58.71 31.23
C CYS A 106 -7.73 58.57 31.95
N THR A 107 -7.78 58.33 33.26
CA THR A 107 -6.62 58.17 34.14
C THR A 107 -6.62 56.79 34.79
N VAL A 108 -5.44 56.16 34.88
CA VAL A 108 -5.28 54.84 35.53
C VAL A 108 -4.73 55.04 36.94
N THR A 109 -5.51 54.67 37.94
CA THR A 109 -5.15 54.67 39.36
C THR A 109 -4.63 53.29 39.76
N THR A 110 -3.33 53.21 40.06
CA THR A 110 -2.59 52.00 40.44
C THR A 110 -2.25 51.94 41.94
N ASP A 111 -2.90 52.79 42.74
CA ASP A 111 -2.72 52.94 44.19
C ASP A 111 -3.66 52.05 45.04
N THR A 112 -4.40 51.14 44.40
CA THR A 112 -5.14 50.05 45.05
C THR A 112 -4.71 48.68 44.51
N GLU A 113 -5.09 47.59 45.19
CA GLU A 113 -4.70 46.22 44.80
C GLU A 113 -5.28 45.75 43.45
N LEU A 114 -6.19 46.52 42.85
CA LEU A 114 -6.72 46.34 41.49
C LEU A 114 -6.57 47.66 40.71
N PRO A 115 -6.03 47.67 39.48
CA PRO A 115 -5.95 48.89 38.71
C PRO A 115 -7.35 49.35 38.28
N GLU A 116 -7.70 50.59 38.66
CA GLU A 116 -8.94 51.25 38.27
C GLU A 116 -8.67 52.24 37.14
N LEU A 117 -9.42 52.14 36.04
CA LEU A 117 -9.43 53.13 34.97
C LEU A 117 -10.62 54.09 35.20
N ARG A 118 -10.32 55.38 35.37
CA ARG A 118 -11.26 56.44 35.78
C ARG A 118 -11.29 57.55 34.73
N CYS A 119 -12.43 57.72 34.07
CA CYS A 119 -12.63 58.68 32.98
C CYS A 119 -13.31 59.98 33.46
N SER A 120 -13.08 61.08 32.73
CA SER A 120 -13.54 62.43 33.12
C SER A 120 -15.07 62.62 33.08
N ASP A 121 -15.79 61.72 32.43
CA ASP A 121 -17.25 61.60 32.44
C ASP A 121 -17.79 61.05 33.77
N GLY A 122 -16.93 60.43 34.59
CA GLY A 122 -17.27 59.75 35.83
C GLY A 122 -17.33 58.21 35.73
N SER A 123 -17.06 57.63 34.55
CA SER A 123 -16.99 56.18 34.36
C SER A 123 -15.77 55.58 35.08
N VAL A 124 -15.98 54.41 35.71
CA VAL A 124 -14.95 53.68 36.46
C VAL A 124 -14.99 52.21 36.07
N MET A 125 -13.88 51.70 35.52
CA MET A 125 -13.68 50.30 35.20
C MET A 125 -12.63 49.69 36.12
N VAL A 126 -13.03 48.69 36.92
CA VAL A 126 -12.12 47.95 37.82
C VAL A 126 -11.61 46.71 37.09
N VAL A 127 -10.31 46.65 36.80
CA VAL A 127 -9.72 45.48 36.14
C VAL A 127 -9.45 44.40 37.20
N THR A 128 -10.41 43.48 37.33
CA THR A 128 -10.26 42.31 38.22
C THR A 128 -9.49 41.22 37.48
N PRO A 129 -8.35 40.72 37.99
CA PRO A 129 -7.68 39.57 37.38
C PRO A 129 -8.58 38.33 37.49
N PRO A 130 -8.46 37.36 36.56
CA PRO A 130 -9.14 36.08 36.68
C PRO A 130 -8.70 35.40 37.99
N SER A 131 -9.64 34.83 38.73
CA SER A 131 -9.32 34.16 39.99
C SER A 131 -8.77 32.75 39.75
N ASP A 132 -7.56 32.49 40.28
CA ASP A 132 -6.78 31.24 40.15
C ASP A 132 -7.39 30.05 40.92
N GLY A 133 -8.69 29.79 40.73
CA GLY A 133 -9.46 28.82 41.51
C GLY A 133 -10.68 28.24 40.78
N VAL A 134 -10.82 28.46 39.47
CA VAL A 134 -11.77 27.69 38.66
C VAL A 134 -11.16 26.32 38.40
N ASP A 135 -11.74 25.28 39.01
CA ASP A 135 -11.46 23.89 38.68
C ASP A 135 -11.74 23.68 37.18
N VAL A 136 -10.68 23.49 36.39
CA VAL A 136 -10.76 23.44 34.93
C VAL A 136 -11.33 22.08 34.53
N ALA A 137 -12.66 21.98 34.63
CA ALA A 137 -13.47 20.77 34.48
C ALA A 137 -12.87 19.82 33.44
N GLN A 138 -12.26 18.73 33.93
CA GLN A 138 -11.26 17.95 33.19
C GLN A 138 -11.79 17.50 31.83
N ARG A 139 -11.37 18.20 30.77
CA ARG A 139 -11.73 17.85 29.40
C ARG A 139 -10.79 16.77 28.90
N ARG A 140 -11.35 15.79 28.19
CA ARG A 140 -10.60 14.71 27.60
C ARG A 140 -11.16 14.25 26.27
N ILE A 141 -10.26 13.78 25.41
CA ILE A 141 -10.62 12.98 24.23
C ILE A 141 -10.41 11.51 24.61
N VAL A 142 -11.37 10.67 24.27
CA VAL A 142 -11.23 9.20 24.29
C VAL A 142 -11.57 8.66 22.91
N GLY A 143 -10.87 7.60 22.46
CA GLY A 143 -11.07 7.04 21.14
C GLY A 143 -10.46 5.66 20.99
N ILE A 144 -10.62 5.09 19.79
CA ILE A 144 -10.01 3.82 19.38
C ILE A 144 -9.13 4.11 18.16
N ALA A 145 -7.89 3.62 18.16
CA ALA A 145 -7.05 3.53 16.96
C ALA A 145 -6.53 2.10 16.79
N LYS A 146 -6.51 1.61 15.55
CA LYS A 146 -6.12 0.24 15.19
C LYS A 146 -5.09 0.24 14.08
N VAL A 147 -4.44 -0.90 13.89
CA VAL A 147 -3.61 -1.20 12.72
C VAL A 147 -4.35 -2.15 11.78
N SER A 148 -4.21 -1.98 10.46
CA SER A 148 -5.00 -2.69 9.45
C SER A 148 -4.73 -4.20 9.36
N THR A 149 -3.60 -4.68 9.87
CA THR A 149 -3.10 -6.06 9.70
C THR A 149 -2.85 -6.82 11.01
N GLY A 150 -2.82 -6.14 12.16
CA GLY A 150 -2.37 -6.73 13.43
C GLY A 150 -3.50 -7.01 14.42
N ILE A 151 -3.35 -8.09 15.21
CA ILE A 151 -4.23 -8.38 16.37
C ILE A 151 -3.90 -7.45 17.56
N ILE A 152 -2.67 -6.91 17.60
CA ILE A 152 -2.19 -5.98 18.62
C ILE A 152 -2.45 -4.55 18.14
N HIS A 153 -3.14 -3.75 18.97
CA HIS A 153 -3.44 -2.34 18.67
C HIS A 153 -2.75 -1.35 19.63
N SER A 154 -1.88 -1.82 20.53
CA SER A 154 -1.16 -1.00 21.50
C SER A 154 0.04 -0.26 20.92
N GLY A 155 0.37 0.90 21.49
CA GLY A 155 1.60 1.63 21.19
C GLY A 155 1.53 2.60 20.01
N ILE A 156 0.36 2.79 19.40
CA ILE A 156 0.12 3.87 18.43
C ILE A 156 0.21 5.20 19.20
N ASP A 157 1.11 6.10 18.81
CA ASP A 157 1.19 7.45 19.37
C ASP A 157 0.08 8.32 18.77
N VAL A 158 -0.72 8.92 19.65
CA VAL A 158 -1.87 9.78 19.31
C VAL A 158 -1.60 11.18 19.84
N LYS A 159 -1.30 12.10 18.93
CA LYS A 159 -0.84 13.45 19.24
C LYS A 159 -1.89 14.49 18.87
N VAL A 160 -2.10 15.47 19.74
CA VAL A 160 -2.97 16.63 19.48
C VAL A 160 -2.14 17.71 18.79
N ASP A 161 -2.43 17.97 17.52
CA ASP A 161 -1.61 18.85 16.68
C ASP A 161 -1.51 20.27 17.24
N ARG A 162 -0.34 20.89 17.04
CA ARG A 162 0.01 22.23 17.54
C ARG A 162 0.00 22.36 19.09
N THR A 163 -0.03 21.24 19.82
CA THR A 163 0.07 21.23 21.30
C THR A 163 1.17 20.28 21.81
N THR A 164 1.30 20.18 23.14
CA THR A 164 2.15 19.18 23.84
C THR A 164 1.38 17.97 24.35
N PHE A 165 0.09 17.81 24.03
CA PHE A 165 -0.72 16.68 24.50
C PHE A 165 -0.58 15.49 23.54
N SER A 166 -0.28 14.31 24.10
CA SER A 166 -0.40 13.02 23.41
C SER A 166 -0.78 11.90 24.39
N ALA A 167 -1.14 10.74 23.83
CA ALA A 167 -1.32 9.48 24.53
C ALA A 167 -0.87 8.33 23.63
N SER A 168 -0.71 7.13 24.19
CA SER A 168 -0.47 5.90 23.42
C SER A 168 -1.61 4.91 23.63
N THR A 169 -1.94 4.13 22.61
CA THR A 169 -3.03 3.14 22.69
C THR A 169 -2.71 1.94 23.60
N ASP A 170 -3.75 1.40 24.24
CA ASP A 170 -3.74 0.11 24.92
C ASP A 170 -3.91 -1.08 23.93
N PRO A 171 -3.82 -2.34 24.37
CA PRO A 171 -3.92 -3.50 23.46
C PRO A 171 -5.24 -3.64 22.70
N SER A 172 -6.31 -2.98 23.14
CA SER A 172 -7.60 -2.91 22.43
C SER A 172 -7.68 -1.77 21.41
N GLY A 173 -6.66 -0.91 21.37
CA GLY A 173 -6.60 0.30 20.57
C GLY A 173 -7.12 1.54 21.30
N ALA A 174 -7.50 1.43 22.58
CA ALA A 174 -8.11 2.55 23.30
C ALA A 174 -7.06 3.57 23.75
N TYR A 175 -7.36 4.86 23.61
CA TYR A 175 -6.54 5.97 24.09
C TYR A 175 -7.37 7.00 24.86
N GLU A 176 -6.73 7.70 25.80
CA GLU A 176 -7.31 8.82 26.57
C GLU A 176 -6.30 9.97 26.69
N ILE A 177 -6.70 11.16 26.24
CA ILE A 177 -5.89 12.40 26.31
C ILE A 177 -6.62 13.38 27.22
N THR A 178 -6.01 13.78 28.34
CA THR A 178 -6.67 14.60 29.39
C THR A 178 -6.05 16.00 29.52
N GLY A 179 -6.81 16.94 30.09
CA GLY A 179 -6.33 18.28 30.43
C GLY A 179 -6.45 19.32 29.31
N LEU A 180 -7.24 19.03 28.28
CA LEU A 180 -7.37 19.90 27.10
C LEU A 180 -8.20 21.18 27.38
N PRO A 181 -7.86 22.33 26.78
CA PRO A 181 -8.78 23.47 26.72
C PRO A 181 -9.96 23.15 25.80
N ALA A 182 -11.06 23.90 25.93
CA ALA A 182 -12.17 23.79 24.99
C ALA A 182 -11.76 24.33 23.61
N GLY A 183 -12.10 23.63 22.53
CA GLY A 183 -11.65 24.00 21.19
C GLY A 183 -11.96 22.94 20.14
N VAL A 184 -11.37 23.11 18.97
CA VAL A 184 -11.40 22.15 17.86
C VAL A 184 -9.96 21.77 17.56
N PHE A 185 -9.68 20.47 17.55
CA PHE A 185 -8.34 19.93 17.43
C PHE A 185 -8.24 18.94 16.27
N ASP A 186 -7.04 18.82 15.74
CA ASP A 186 -6.68 17.79 14.77
C ASP A 186 -5.77 16.78 15.48
N LEU A 187 -5.98 15.49 15.25
CA LEU A 187 -5.22 14.41 15.85
C LEU A 187 -4.36 13.74 14.80
N THR A 188 -3.07 13.57 15.09
CA THR A 188 -2.13 12.80 14.29
C THR A 188 -1.86 11.46 14.98
N PHE A 189 -1.99 10.36 14.24
CA PHE A 189 -1.77 8.99 14.71
C PHE A 189 -0.58 8.39 13.98
N SER A 190 0.38 7.82 14.71
CA SER A 190 1.55 7.18 14.11
C SER A 190 1.92 5.87 14.81
N SER A 191 2.39 4.90 14.03
CA SER A 191 2.96 3.64 14.53
C SER A 191 4.08 3.19 13.58
N LEU A 192 5.07 2.49 14.12
CA LEU A 192 6.24 2.06 13.33
C LEU A 192 5.81 1.02 12.29
N GLY A 193 6.20 1.24 11.02
CA GLY A 193 5.74 0.39 9.92
C GLY A 193 4.32 0.69 9.40
N PHE A 194 3.67 1.76 9.87
CA PHE A 194 2.34 2.18 9.42
C PHE A 194 2.34 3.60 8.82
N GLU A 195 1.34 3.90 8.01
CA GLU A 195 1.08 5.24 7.48
C GLU A 195 0.51 6.13 8.59
N THR A 196 1.01 7.36 8.67
CA THR A 196 0.46 8.37 9.57
C THR A 196 -0.98 8.68 9.18
N ALA A 197 -1.92 8.45 10.09
CA ALA A 197 -3.33 8.78 9.91
C ALA A 197 -3.68 10.09 10.63
N HIS A 198 -4.71 10.78 10.17
CA HIS A 198 -5.17 12.04 10.76
C HIS A 198 -6.69 12.04 10.98
N LEU A 199 -7.14 12.59 12.12
CA LEU A 199 -8.55 12.85 12.41
C LEU A 199 -8.74 14.34 12.69
N PHE A 200 -9.35 15.05 11.73
CA PHE A 200 -9.52 16.50 11.76
C PHE A 200 -10.80 16.92 12.48
N GLY A 201 -10.79 18.11 13.09
CA GLY A 201 -12.02 18.74 13.59
C GLY A 201 -12.61 18.19 14.89
N VAL A 202 -11.84 17.42 15.67
CA VAL A 202 -12.27 16.83 16.95
C VAL A 202 -12.63 17.95 17.94
N THR A 203 -13.92 18.10 18.22
CA THR A 203 -14.44 19.21 19.02
C THR A 203 -14.48 18.84 20.51
N VAL A 204 -13.65 19.50 21.30
CA VAL A 204 -13.54 19.31 22.75
C VAL A 204 -14.41 20.34 23.47
N ILE A 205 -15.48 19.84 24.08
CA ILE A 205 -16.36 20.60 24.98
C ILE A 205 -16.07 20.22 26.45
N GLU A 206 -16.87 20.72 27.38
CA GLU A 206 -16.78 20.34 28.80
C GLU A 206 -17.04 18.82 28.99
N GLY A 207 -16.16 18.13 29.70
CA GLY A 207 -16.27 16.69 29.96
C GLY A 207 -15.52 15.81 28.94
N THR A 208 -16.19 14.75 28.45
CA THR A 208 -15.56 13.71 27.61
C THR A 208 -16.03 13.82 26.18
N THR A 209 -15.13 14.10 25.25
CA THR A 209 -15.35 13.96 23.80
C THR A 209 -14.96 12.55 23.37
N GLN A 210 -15.89 11.84 22.75
CA GLN A 210 -15.60 10.61 22.00
C GLN A 210 -15.11 11.00 20.60
N ALA A 211 -13.92 10.54 20.24
CA ALA A 211 -13.42 10.59 18.86
C ALA A 211 -13.85 9.35 18.08
N ASP A 212 -13.92 9.48 16.76
CA ASP A 212 -14.17 8.37 15.83
C ASP A 212 -13.02 7.36 15.82
N GLU A 213 -13.28 6.15 15.31
CA GLU A 213 -12.26 5.11 15.18
C GLU A 213 -11.33 5.39 13.98
N VAL A 214 -10.02 5.26 14.20
CA VAL A 214 -9.00 5.45 13.15
C VAL A 214 -8.27 4.13 12.90
N VAL A 215 -8.08 3.76 11.63
CA VAL A 215 -7.31 2.57 11.23
C VAL A 215 -6.08 2.99 10.43
N LEU A 216 -4.89 2.77 10.99
CA LEU A 216 -3.62 3.01 10.34
C LEU A 216 -3.34 1.86 9.36
N ARG A 217 -3.00 2.21 8.11
CA ARG A 217 -2.64 1.25 7.06
C ARG A 217 -1.16 0.88 7.17
N ALA A 218 -0.79 -0.36 6.86
CA ALA A 218 0.63 -0.77 6.82
C ALA A 218 1.38 0.11 5.80
N GLY A 219 2.51 0.71 6.17
CA GLY A 219 3.06 1.86 5.47
C GLY A 219 4.44 1.66 4.89
N ASN A 220 4.58 1.89 3.58
CA ASN A 220 5.86 1.84 2.84
C ASN A 220 6.78 3.05 3.12
N GLN A 221 6.60 3.74 4.26
CA GLN A 221 7.40 4.90 4.67
C GLN A 221 8.89 4.57 4.85
N HIS A 222 9.25 3.34 5.25
CA HIS A 222 10.65 2.91 5.39
C HIS A 222 11.36 2.68 4.04
N THR A 223 10.65 2.21 3.01
CA THR A 223 11.29 1.76 1.75
C THR A 223 11.61 2.88 0.77
N LYS A 224 11.08 4.10 0.99
CA LYS A 224 11.32 5.27 0.14
C LYS A 224 12.77 5.79 0.21
N GLY A 225 13.61 5.27 -0.70
CA GLY A 225 14.86 5.92 -1.13
C GLY A 225 16.14 5.12 -0.93
N LEU A 226 16.10 3.93 -0.31
CA LEU A 226 17.29 3.17 0.08
C LEU A 226 17.55 1.89 -0.74
N GLY A 227 16.80 1.66 -1.82
CA GLY A 227 16.93 0.42 -2.62
C GLY A 227 16.53 -0.82 -1.80
N GLN A 228 15.45 -0.69 -1.03
CA GLN A 228 14.94 -1.72 -0.14
C GLN A 228 13.91 -2.61 -0.83
N GLU A 229 13.97 -3.90 -0.52
CA GLU A 229 13.02 -4.91 -0.96
C GLU A 229 12.30 -5.45 0.30
N LEU A 230 11.00 -5.15 0.42
CA LEU A 230 10.18 -5.66 1.52
C LEU A 230 9.97 -7.16 1.34
N LEU A 231 10.43 -7.98 2.29
CA LEU A 231 10.35 -9.43 2.21
C LEU A 231 9.16 -9.99 3.00
N HIS A 232 8.89 -9.45 4.18
CA HIS A 232 7.83 -9.93 5.05
C HIS A 232 7.37 -8.84 6.04
N VAL A 233 6.11 -8.92 6.45
CA VAL A 233 5.54 -8.20 7.60
C VAL A 233 4.94 -9.26 8.50
N PHE A 234 5.33 -9.28 9.77
CA PHE A 234 4.92 -10.30 10.74
C PHE A 234 3.64 -9.86 11.49
N ASP A 235 2.90 -10.82 12.05
CA ASP A 235 1.65 -10.61 12.80
C ASP A 235 1.76 -9.66 14.02
N ASP A 236 2.96 -9.51 14.59
CA ASP A 236 3.25 -8.56 15.67
C ASP A 236 3.48 -7.12 15.18
N GLY A 237 3.56 -6.91 13.86
CA GLY A 237 3.85 -5.62 13.22
C GLY A 237 5.34 -5.41 12.89
N ALA A 238 6.20 -6.40 13.12
CA ALA A 238 7.60 -6.31 12.71
C ALA A 238 7.74 -6.33 11.18
N ILE A 239 8.85 -5.83 10.65
CA ILE A 239 9.14 -5.79 9.22
C ILE A 239 10.50 -6.44 8.95
N LEU A 240 10.54 -7.39 8.00
CA LEU A 240 11.76 -7.93 7.41
C LEU A 240 11.94 -7.36 6.01
N TYR A 241 13.05 -6.66 5.77
CA TYR A 241 13.39 -6.15 4.44
C TYR A 241 14.87 -6.38 4.10
N ALA A 242 15.18 -6.43 2.82
CA ALA A 242 16.55 -6.50 2.30
C ALA A 242 17.02 -5.12 1.82
N THR A 243 18.31 -4.81 2.01
CA THR A 243 19.05 -3.84 1.20
C THR A 243 20.14 -4.55 0.41
N ARG A 244 20.35 -4.12 -0.84
CA ARG A 244 21.54 -4.53 -1.60
C ARG A 244 22.61 -3.45 -1.47
N THR A 245 23.76 -3.80 -0.91
CA THR A 245 24.88 -2.86 -0.76
C THR A 245 25.50 -2.53 -2.14
N PRO A 246 26.29 -1.44 -2.26
CA PRO A 246 27.06 -1.14 -3.48
C PRO A 246 28.07 -2.23 -3.90
N LEU A 247 28.32 -3.23 -3.04
CA LEU A 247 29.16 -4.40 -3.35
C LEU A 247 28.34 -5.63 -3.79
N GLY A 248 27.01 -5.52 -3.89
CA GLY A 248 26.12 -6.60 -4.28
C GLY A 248 25.70 -7.54 -3.15
N THR A 249 26.21 -7.36 -1.93
CA THR A 249 25.77 -8.17 -0.76
C THR A 249 24.37 -7.77 -0.32
N THR A 250 23.55 -8.77 0.04
CA THR A 250 22.25 -8.54 0.67
C THR A 250 22.45 -8.38 2.17
N VAL A 251 22.03 -7.26 2.75
CA VAL A 251 21.89 -7.09 4.20
C VAL A 251 20.40 -7.14 4.52
N LEU A 252 20.01 -8.09 5.36
CA LEU A 252 18.63 -8.19 5.86
C LEU A 252 18.50 -7.30 7.10
N HIS A 253 17.34 -6.70 7.29
CA HIS A 253 17.01 -5.85 8.44
C HIS A 253 15.69 -6.31 9.01
N LEU A 254 15.65 -6.54 10.32
CA LEU A 254 14.45 -6.83 11.07
C LEU A 254 14.14 -5.63 11.96
N VAL A 255 13.11 -4.86 11.61
CA VAL A 255 12.59 -3.77 12.42
C VAL A 255 11.50 -4.34 13.33
N PRO A 256 11.69 -4.40 14.66
CA PRO A 256 10.61 -4.78 15.58
C PRO A 256 9.55 -3.66 15.65
N PRO A 257 8.32 -3.93 16.13
CA PRO A 257 7.28 -2.89 16.25
C PRO A 257 7.65 -1.82 17.29
N VAL A 258 8.40 -2.24 18.31
CA VAL A 258 8.98 -1.39 19.36
C VAL A 258 10.39 -1.89 19.66
N GLY A 259 11.40 -1.06 19.42
CA GLY A 259 12.81 -1.37 19.67
C GLY A 259 13.75 -0.81 18.60
N ASP A 260 15.04 -1.11 18.73
CA ASP A 260 16.05 -0.79 17.72
C ASP A 260 16.03 -1.82 16.58
N GLU A 261 16.45 -1.39 15.38
CA GLU A 261 16.56 -2.24 14.18
C GLU A 261 17.65 -3.31 14.34
N ALA A 262 17.28 -4.58 14.18
CA ALA A 262 18.19 -5.71 14.18
C ALA A 262 18.73 -5.98 12.77
N VAL A 263 19.96 -5.53 12.50
CA VAL A 263 20.63 -5.76 11.21
C VAL A 263 21.12 -7.20 11.11
N LEU A 264 20.41 -8.01 10.32
CA LEU A 264 20.69 -9.42 10.07
C LEU A 264 21.69 -9.56 8.89
N THR A 265 22.96 -9.28 9.14
CA THR A 265 23.99 -9.27 8.08
C THR A 265 24.35 -10.67 7.56
N SER A 266 23.96 -10.99 6.32
CA SER A 266 24.72 -11.91 5.47
C SER A 266 26.01 -11.23 5.00
N THR A 267 27.08 -12.01 4.79
CA THR A 267 28.31 -11.49 4.16
C THR A 267 28.40 -11.78 2.67
N MET A 268 27.47 -12.58 2.13
CA MET A 268 27.51 -13.13 0.78
C MET A 268 26.15 -12.97 0.07
N SER A 269 26.08 -13.39 -1.19
CA SER A 269 24.85 -13.45 -1.98
C SER A 269 23.88 -14.47 -1.39
N SER A 270 22.85 -13.99 -0.70
CA SER A 270 21.76 -14.83 -0.19
C SER A 270 20.88 -15.30 -1.36
N ILE A 271 20.74 -16.61 -1.57
CA ILE A 271 19.93 -17.16 -2.68
C ILE A 271 18.42 -17.16 -2.37
N GLY A 272 18.04 -17.19 -1.09
CA GLY A 272 16.65 -17.10 -0.68
C GLY A 272 16.48 -16.82 0.81
N VAL A 273 15.34 -16.24 1.16
CA VAL A 273 14.88 -15.98 2.53
C VAL A 273 13.49 -16.58 2.68
N GLN A 274 13.24 -17.23 3.81
CA GLN A 274 11.98 -17.88 4.17
C GLN A 274 11.67 -17.56 5.64
N VAL A 275 10.39 -17.42 5.98
CA VAL A 275 9.91 -17.14 7.35
C VAL A 275 9.09 -18.33 7.84
N SER A 276 9.13 -18.69 9.14
CA SER A 276 8.27 -19.75 9.68
C SER A 276 6.79 -19.39 9.49
N PRO A 277 6.01 -20.17 8.73
CA PRO A 277 4.60 -19.89 8.55
C PRO A 277 3.84 -20.16 9.85
N GLY A 278 3.03 -19.21 10.29
CA GLY A 278 2.18 -19.34 11.49
C GLY A 278 2.60 -18.44 12.64
N ASP A 279 3.84 -18.57 13.15
CA ASP A 279 4.33 -17.71 14.24
C ASP A 279 5.35 -16.65 13.79
N GLY A 280 5.97 -16.84 12.63
CA GLY A 280 7.02 -15.98 12.11
C GLY A 280 8.23 -15.82 13.04
N ASN A 281 8.47 -16.72 14.00
CA ASN A 281 9.58 -16.63 14.94
C ASN A 281 10.95 -16.95 14.32
N HIS A 282 11.00 -17.76 13.26
CA HIS A 282 12.25 -18.13 12.60
C HIS A 282 12.37 -17.49 11.22
N VAL A 283 13.48 -16.79 10.97
CA VAL A 283 13.87 -16.31 9.64
C VAL A 283 15.03 -17.17 9.15
N VAL A 284 14.83 -17.90 8.06
CA VAL A 284 15.79 -18.85 7.50
C VAL A 284 16.29 -18.33 6.16
N PHE A 285 17.61 -18.33 5.96
CA PHE A 285 18.20 -17.95 4.67
C PHE A 285 19.43 -18.78 4.32
N VAL A 286 19.65 -18.93 3.01
CA VAL A 286 20.82 -19.65 2.46
C VAL A 286 21.93 -18.65 2.17
N GLU A 287 23.04 -18.74 2.91
CA GLU A 287 24.33 -18.16 2.51
C GLU A 287 24.96 -19.09 1.46
N ASP A 288 24.98 -18.65 0.19
CA ASP A 288 25.73 -19.32 -0.88
C ASP A 288 27.22 -19.10 -0.69
N VAL A 289 27.98 -20.20 -0.62
CA VAL A 289 29.43 -20.17 -0.44
C VAL A 289 30.10 -20.63 -1.74
N PRO A 290 30.81 -19.74 -2.47
CA PRO A 290 31.38 -20.04 -3.77
C PRO A 290 32.12 -21.38 -3.83
N TRP A 291 31.71 -22.25 -4.75
CA TRP A 291 32.22 -23.62 -4.86
C TRP A 291 33.77 -23.65 -4.94
N PRO A 292 34.48 -24.48 -4.14
CA PRO A 292 33.99 -25.61 -3.36
C PRO A 292 33.70 -25.32 -1.87
N GLY A 293 32.90 -24.29 -1.57
CA GLY A 293 32.37 -24.05 -0.22
C GLY A 293 31.30 -25.05 0.25
N GLU A 294 31.14 -25.14 1.57
CA GLU A 294 29.99 -25.76 2.24
C GLU A 294 28.91 -24.69 2.42
N ASN A 295 27.69 -24.93 1.94
CA ASN A 295 26.60 -23.96 2.11
C ASN A 295 26.09 -23.89 3.54
N ARG A 296 25.53 -22.74 3.90
CA ARG A 296 25.10 -22.44 5.26
C ARG A 296 23.64 -22.05 5.26
N LEU A 297 22.84 -22.81 6.00
CA LEU A 297 21.55 -22.34 6.45
C LEU A 297 21.78 -21.51 7.71
N LEU A 298 21.42 -20.24 7.65
CA LEU A 298 21.35 -19.36 8.82
C LEU A 298 19.91 -19.29 9.27
N VAL A 299 19.67 -19.67 10.51
CA VAL A 299 18.36 -19.62 11.18
C VAL A 299 18.44 -18.56 12.26
N TYR A 300 17.71 -17.47 12.07
CA TYR A 300 17.54 -16.43 13.08
C TYR A 300 16.27 -16.68 13.88
N ASP A 301 16.43 -17.00 15.16
CA ASP A 301 15.35 -17.03 16.15
C ASP A 301 15.10 -15.60 16.65
N ARG A 302 13.91 -15.06 16.37
CA ARG A 302 13.49 -13.70 16.78
C ARG A 302 13.25 -13.58 18.28
N ALA A 303 12.78 -14.64 18.94
CA ALA A 303 12.46 -14.65 20.35
C ALA A 303 13.72 -14.72 21.23
N ALA A 304 14.73 -15.48 20.78
CA ALA A 304 16.07 -15.50 21.39
C ALA A 304 17.01 -14.40 20.85
N GLN A 305 16.61 -13.68 19.79
CA GLN A 305 17.43 -12.71 19.05
C GLN A 305 18.81 -13.27 18.66
N SER A 306 18.83 -14.51 18.13
CA SER A 306 20.08 -15.26 17.94
C SER A 306 20.14 -16.06 16.64
N PHE A 307 21.35 -16.26 16.13
CA PHE A 307 21.62 -17.07 14.94
C PHE A 307 22.10 -18.47 15.30
N THR A 308 21.43 -19.47 14.74
CA THR A 308 21.96 -20.85 14.63
C THR A 308 22.46 -21.07 13.20
N GLN A 309 23.77 -21.29 13.05
CA GLN A 309 24.38 -21.68 11.76
C GLN A 309 24.34 -23.19 11.60
N ILE A 310 23.87 -23.64 10.43
CA ILE A 310 23.67 -25.05 10.11
C ILE A 310 24.38 -25.35 8.78
N THR A 311 25.57 -25.98 8.86
CA THR A 311 26.38 -26.37 7.70
C THR A 311 25.70 -27.50 6.91
N VAL A 312 25.49 -27.31 5.61
CA VAL A 312 24.90 -28.32 4.73
C VAL A 312 25.95 -28.92 3.79
N ASP A 313 25.92 -30.24 3.63
CA ASP A 313 26.88 -31.01 2.84
C ASP A 313 26.57 -30.92 1.33
N GLY A 314 26.68 -29.72 0.76
CA GLY A 314 26.60 -29.52 -0.69
C GLY A 314 25.85 -28.27 -1.14
N TYR A 315 25.29 -28.36 -2.35
CA TYR A 315 24.42 -27.32 -2.90
C TYR A 315 23.00 -27.43 -2.34
N VAL A 316 22.48 -26.34 -1.80
CA VAL A 316 21.08 -26.25 -1.34
C VAL A 316 20.22 -25.80 -2.52
N SER A 317 19.51 -26.73 -3.16
CA SER A 317 18.70 -26.44 -4.36
C SER A 317 17.27 -25.99 -4.07
N ALA A 318 16.76 -26.29 -2.87
CA ALA A 318 15.43 -25.88 -2.42
C ALA A 318 15.47 -25.59 -0.91
N LEU A 319 14.65 -24.64 -0.47
CA LEU A 319 14.46 -24.28 0.93
C LEU A 319 12.98 -23.95 1.16
N VAL A 320 12.34 -24.65 2.09
CA VAL A 320 10.98 -24.34 2.57
C VAL A 320 10.94 -24.44 4.09
N THR A 321 10.46 -23.38 4.74
CA THR A 321 10.08 -23.38 6.15
C THR A 321 8.69 -24.01 6.32
N LEU A 322 8.56 -24.88 7.32
CA LEU A 322 7.31 -25.53 7.70
C LEU A 322 6.96 -25.20 9.14
N PRO A 323 5.65 -25.03 9.44
CA PRO A 323 5.21 -25.09 10.82
C PRO A 323 5.51 -26.52 11.30
N GLY A 324 6.14 -26.68 12.46
CA GLY A 324 6.48 -28.01 12.94
C GLY A 324 5.23 -28.81 13.32
N PRO A 325 5.22 -30.13 13.11
CA PRO A 325 4.06 -30.97 13.41
C PRO A 325 3.80 -31.15 14.92
N VAL A 326 4.68 -30.61 15.77
CA VAL A 326 4.40 -30.38 17.19
C VAL A 326 4.18 -28.88 17.35
N GLN A 327 3.05 -28.48 17.93
CA GLN A 327 2.69 -27.07 18.10
C GLN A 327 3.81 -26.26 18.79
N GLY A 328 4.42 -25.32 18.06
CA GLY A 328 5.55 -24.51 18.55
C GLY A 328 6.93 -25.14 18.36
N SER A 329 7.06 -26.22 17.58
CA SER A 329 8.28 -26.47 16.82
C SER A 329 8.15 -25.86 15.43
N ASP A 330 9.29 -25.56 14.80
CA ASP A 330 9.40 -25.28 13.38
C ASP A 330 10.34 -26.28 12.74
N SER A 331 10.23 -26.45 11.42
CA SER A 331 11.17 -27.28 10.68
C SER A 331 11.47 -26.75 9.28
N ILE A 332 12.59 -27.20 8.73
CA ILE A 332 13.04 -26.85 7.39
C ILE A 332 13.07 -28.12 6.54
N LEU A 333 12.57 -27.99 5.30
CA LEU A 333 12.91 -28.90 4.22
C LEU A 333 13.96 -28.26 3.32
N PHE A 334 15.04 -29.00 3.06
CA PHE A 334 16.03 -28.63 2.06
C PHE A 334 16.58 -29.87 1.35
N ASP A 335 16.96 -29.70 0.09
CA ASP A 335 17.69 -30.71 -0.68
C ASP A 335 19.20 -30.45 -0.60
N ASP A 336 19.98 -31.49 -0.30
CA ASP A 336 21.45 -31.50 -0.40
C ASP A 336 21.95 -32.68 -1.26
N PHE A 337 23.28 -32.86 -1.41
CA PHE A 337 23.83 -33.92 -2.26
C PHE A 337 23.54 -35.36 -1.79
N SER A 338 23.00 -35.55 -0.57
CA SER A 338 22.53 -36.87 -0.09
C SER A 338 21.03 -37.10 -0.37
N GLY A 339 20.28 -36.04 -0.67
CA GLY A 339 18.83 -36.04 -0.89
C GLY A 339 18.12 -35.01 -0.02
N THR A 340 16.81 -35.21 0.18
CA THR A 340 15.98 -34.30 0.97
C THR A 340 16.17 -34.53 2.46
N GLN A 341 16.52 -33.46 3.17
CA GLN A 341 16.60 -33.45 4.62
C GLN A 341 15.37 -32.74 5.21
N HIS A 342 14.74 -33.40 6.19
CA HIS A 342 13.96 -32.73 7.22
C HIS A 342 14.90 -32.29 8.34
N LEU A 343 14.75 -31.06 8.80
CA LEU A 343 15.49 -30.50 9.91
C LEU A 343 14.51 -29.90 10.92
N ASP A 344 14.37 -30.57 12.06
CA ASP A 344 13.65 -30.07 13.22
C ASP A 344 14.51 -28.99 13.91
N LEU A 345 14.00 -27.75 14.01
CA LEU A 345 14.77 -26.62 14.53
C LEU A 345 14.97 -26.65 16.05
N VAL A 346 14.03 -27.24 16.79
CA VAL A 346 14.05 -27.31 18.26
C VAL A 346 15.10 -28.30 18.77
N THR A 347 15.30 -29.40 18.04
CA THR A 347 16.23 -30.49 18.39
C THR A 347 17.53 -30.44 17.58
N GLY A 348 17.56 -29.71 16.46
CA GLY A 348 18.64 -29.75 15.48
C GLY A 348 18.76 -31.09 14.74
N LYS A 349 17.80 -32.01 14.91
CA LYS A 349 17.83 -33.36 14.31
C LYS A 349 17.56 -33.25 12.81
N ARG A 350 18.53 -33.68 12.00
CA ARG A 350 18.29 -34.02 10.60
C ARG A 350 17.70 -35.43 10.46
N THR A 351 16.70 -35.58 9.60
CA THR A 351 16.20 -36.87 9.12
C THR A 351 16.20 -36.83 7.59
N PRO A 352 16.89 -37.74 6.89
CA PRO A 352 16.72 -37.87 5.44
C PRO A 352 15.32 -38.41 5.14
N ILE A 353 14.55 -37.72 4.29
CA ILE A 353 13.24 -38.18 3.82
C ILE A 353 13.40 -39.08 2.59
N ALA A 354 14.09 -38.56 1.57
CA ALA A 354 14.07 -39.10 0.22
C ALA A 354 15.43 -38.96 -0.47
N SER A 355 15.68 -39.90 -1.39
CA SER A 355 16.79 -39.84 -2.34
C SER A 355 16.32 -40.54 -3.62
N PRO A 356 16.45 -39.94 -4.82
CA PRO A 356 17.14 -38.69 -5.15
C PRO A 356 16.36 -37.42 -4.76
N HIS A 357 16.94 -36.26 -5.09
CA HIS A 357 16.37 -34.90 -5.03
C HIS A 357 14.92 -34.79 -5.54
N LEU A 358 14.21 -33.79 -5.03
CA LEU A 358 12.82 -33.48 -5.39
C LEU A 358 12.77 -32.48 -6.53
N SER A 359 12.00 -32.80 -7.58
CA SER A 359 11.68 -31.84 -8.63
C SER A 359 10.57 -30.87 -8.20
N GLN A 360 9.63 -31.36 -7.39
CA GLN A 360 8.47 -30.64 -6.88
C GLN A 360 8.05 -31.25 -5.54
N PHE A 361 7.62 -30.42 -4.60
CA PHE A 361 6.99 -30.86 -3.37
C PHE A 361 6.04 -29.81 -2.80
N VAL A 362 5.12 -30.24 -1.95
CA VAL A 362 4.12 -29.41 -1.29
C VAL A 362 3.84 -29.99 0.10
N CYS A 363 3.57 -29.12 1.06
CA CYS A 363 3.51 -29.49 2.48
C CYS A 363 2.21 -29.02 3.10
N THR A 364 1.78 -29.67 4.18
CA THR A 364 0.56 -29.33 4.89
C THR A 364 0.73 -28.08 5.78
N GLN A 365 -0.37 -27.38 6.05
CA GLN A 365 -0.37 -26.18 6.91
C GLN A 365 -0.11 -26.52 8.40
N ASP A 366 -0.14 -27.80 8.77
CA ASP A 366 0.31 -28.31 10.07
C ASP A 366 1.72 -28.95 10.04
N GLY A 367 2.37 -28.99 8.87
CA GLY A 367 3.66 -29.65 8.65
C GLY A 367 3.72 -31.14 8.96
N ALA A 368 2.58 -31.81 9.20
CA ALA A 368 2.52 -33.24 9.49
C ALA A 368 2.81 -34.10 8.24
N HIS A 369 2.51 -33.60 7.04
CA HIS A 369 2.68 -34.34 5.81
C HIS A 369 3.40 -33.54 4.72
N LEU A 370 4.29 -34.22 4.02
CA LEU A 370 4.96 -33.79 2.80
C LEU A 370 4.48 -34.65 1.64
N VAL A 371 4.02 -34.05 0.55
CA VAL A 371 3.78 -34.74 -0.71
C VAL A 371 4.80 -34.27 -1.75
N PHE A 372 5.55 -35.21 -2.33
CA PHE A 372 6.70 -34.90 -3.17
C PHE A 372 6.78 -35.80 -4.41
N ASN A 373 7.36 -35.26 -5.47
CA ASN A 373 7.56 -35.96 -6.72
C ASN A 373 9.00 -36.48 -6.85
N THR A 374 9.13 -37.79 -7.09
CA THR A 374 10.40 -38.42 -7.51
C THR A 374 10.46 -38.46 -9.05
N SER A 375 11.52 -39.03 -9.63
CA SER A 375 11.59 -39.22 -11.09
C SER A 375 10.57 -40.21 -11.69
N THR A 376 9.73 -40.89 -10.87
CA THR A 376 8.77 -41.91 -11.34
C THR A 376 7.44 -41.99 -10.58
N GLN A 377 7.37 -41.44 -9.36
CA GLN A 377 6.23 -41.58 -8.45
C GLN A 377 6.06 -40.37 -7.53
N LEU A 378 4.81 -40.02 -7.27
CA LEU A 378 4.40 -39.15 -6.18
C LEU A 378 4.43 -39.97 -4.89
N GLN A 379 5.04 -39.41 -3.84
CA GLN A 379 5.18 -40.04 -2.53
C GLN A 379 4.65 -39.10 -1.46
N HIS A 380 4.13 -39.68 -0.39
CA HIS A 380 3.67 -39.03 0.81
C HIS A 380 4.58 -39.44 1.95
N ALA A 381 5.28 -38.48 2.56
CA ALA A 381 5.96 -38.68 3.84
C ALA A 381 5.10 -38.09 4.96
N ASP A 382 4.74 -38.91 5.93
CA ASP A 382 4.29 -38.46 7.24
C ASP A 382 5.55 -38.11 8.05
N LEU A 383 5.71 -36.83 8.40
CA LEU A 383 6.90 -36.33 9.08
C LEU A 383 6.93 -36.66 10.58
N VAL A 384 5.79 -37.08 11.14
CA VAL A 384 5.65 -37.52 12.55
C VAL A 384 6.04 -38.99 12.70
N THR A 385 5.52 -39.86 11.84
CA THR A 385 5.85 -41.30 11.88
C THR A 385 7.13 -41.65 11.12
N GLN A 386 7.60 -40.74 10.25
CA GLN A 386 8.70 -40.95 9.31
C GLN A 386 8.41 -42.08 8.29
N GLU A 387 7.12 -42.39 8.04
CA GLU A 387 6.68 -43.36 7.05
C GLU A 387 6.51 -42.69 5.68
N VAL A 388 7.11 -43.29 4.63
CA VAL A 388 7.05 -42.82 3.24
C VAL A 388 6.26 -43.81 2.39
N LEU A 389 5.14 -43.36 1.84
CA LEU A 389 4.17 -44.18 1.11
C LEU A 389 3.99 -43.69 -0.34
N PRO A 390 3.97 -44.59 -1.34
CA PRO A 390 3.76 -44.21 -2.73
C PRO A 390 2.27 -43.88 -2.97
N LEU A 391 2.00 -42.67 -3.45
CA LEU A 391 0.66 -42.26 -3.87
C LEU A 391 0.36 -42.71 -5.32
N GLY A 392 1.35 -42.79 -6.19
CA GLY A 392 1.18 -43.31 -7.55
C GLY A 392 2.15 -42.72 -8.57
N SER A 393 1.99 -43.05 -9.85
CA SER A 393 2.75 -42.40 -10.92
C SER A 393 2.02 -41.14 -11.40
N ILE A 394 2.69 -40.01 -11.19
CA ILE A 394 2.32 -38.65 -11.59
C ILE A 394 2.88 -38.34 -12.98
N ASN A 395 2.12 -37.57 -13.77
CA ASN A 395 2.58 -37.07 -15.07
C ASN A 395 3.04 -35.60 -15.04
N LEU A 396 2.36 -34.71 -14.28
CA LEU A 396 2.53 -33.26 -14.43
C LEU A 396 2.50 -32.45 -13.12
N GLU A 397 1.47 -32.60 -12.28
CA GLU A 397 1.22 -31.68 -11.16
C GLU A 397 0.53 -32.34 -9.96
N ALA A 398 0.74 -31.78 -8.76
CA ALA A 398 0.01 -32.07 -7.53
C ALA A 398 -0.25 -30.78 -6.72
N LYS A 399 -1.45 -30.62 -6.15
CA LYS A 399 -1.84 -29.54 -5.23
C LYS A 399 -2.50 -30.15 -4.01
N LEU A 400 -2.14 -29.66 -2.83
CA LEU A 400 -2.73 -30.08 -1.55
C LEU A 400 -3.87 -29.13 -1.19
N SER A 401 -4.94 -29.65 -0.58
CA SER A 401 -5.94 -28.81 0.09
C SER A 401 -5.35 -28.15 1.35
N PRO A 402 -5.56 -26.84 1.57
CA PRO A 402 -5.09 -26.15 2.77
C PRO A 402 -5.55 -26.73 4.12
N ASN A 403 -6.59 -27.57 4.15
CA ASN A 403 -6.93 -28.36 5.35
C ASN A 403 -5.87 -29.41 5.76
N GLY A 404 -4.80 -29.59 4.98
CA GLY A 404 -3.70 -30.49 5.28
C GLY A 404 -3.96 -31.98 5.04
N HIS A 405 -5.12 -32.38 4.53
CA HIS A 405 -5.53 -33.81 4.59
C HIS A 405 -5.81 -34.43 3.23
N THR A 406 -6.06 -33.65 2.17
CA THR A 406 -6.25 -34.16 0.80
C THR A 406 -5.13 -33.67 -0.12
N VAL A 407 -4.64 -34.53 -1.01
CA VAL A 407 -3.86 -34.12 -2.17
C VAL A 407 -4.58 -34.52 -3.46
N VAL A 408 -4.58 -33.59 -4.41
CA VAL A 408 -5.11 -33.77 -5.76
C VAL A 408 -3.94 -33.77 -6.72
N PHE A 409 -3.83 -34.78 -7.59
CA PHE A 409 -2.73 -34.87 -8.55
C PHE A 409 -3.13 -35.54 -9.85
N GLN A 410 -2.36 -35.26 -10.92
CA GLN A 410 -2.59 -35.86 -12.23
C GLN A 410 -1.79 -37.15 -12.40
N ALA A 411 -2.50 -38.27 -12.38
CA ALA A 411 -1.96 -39.58 -12.78
C ALA A 411 -2.12 -39.82 -14.29
N SER A 412 -1.43 -40.83 -14.81
CA SER A 412 -1.42 -41.16 -16.24
C SER A 412 -2.75 -41.68 -16.80
N ASN A 413 -3.72 -42.02 -15.94
CA ASN A 413 -5.04 -42.54 -16.27
C ASN A 413 -6.21 -41.64 -15.82
N GLY A 414 -5.95 -40.58 -15.06
CA GLY A 414 -6.97 -39.65 -14.57
C GLY A 414 -6.45 -38.73 -13.46
N MET A 415 -7.32 -37.83 -12.98
CA MET A 415 -7.03 -37.11 -11.74
C MET A 415 -7.26 -38.03 -10.54
N VAL A 416 -6.40 -37.94 -9.53
CA VAL A 416 -6.52 -38.70 -8.28
C VAL A 416 -6.69 -37.73 -7.12
N VAL A 417 -7.72 -37.97 -6.31
CA VAL A 417 -7.93 -37.30 -5.03
C VAL A 417 -7.59 -38.30 -3.92
N ALA A 418 -6.50 -38.06 -3.19
CA ALA A 418 -5.98 -38.94 -2.16
C ALA A 418 -6.07 -38.32 -0.77
N GLU A 419 -6.72 -39.03 0.15
CA GLU A 419 -6.83 -38.68 1.57
C GLU A 419 -5.57 -39.15 2.32
N LEU A 420 -4.72 -38.22 2.76
CA LEU A 420 -3.38 -38.51 3.30
C LEU A 420 -3.41 -39.29 4.62
N GLN A 421 -4.42 -39.06 5.47
CA GLN A 421 -4.54 -39.76 6.75
C GLN A 421 -5.04 -41.21 6.63
N THR A 422 -5.74 -41.55 5.54
CA THR A 422 -6.34 -42.89 5.35
C THR A 422 -5.75 -43.65 4.16
N HIS A 423 -4.89 -42.99 3.39
CA HIS A 423 -4.39 -43.39 2.06
C HIS A 423 -5.49 -43.82 1.08
N THR A 424 -6.75 -43.40 1.31
CA THR A 424 -7.86 -43.73 0.40
C THR A 424 -7.83 -42.83 -0.82
N GLN A 425 -7.77 -43.44 -2.00
CA GLN A 425 -7.68 -42.75 -3.28
C GLN A 425 -9.00 -42.85 -4.05
N THR A 426 -9.43 -41.74 -4.62
CA THR A 426 -10.54 -41.66 -5.56
C THR A 426 -9.98 -41.28 -6.92
N LEU A 427 -9.93 -42.24 -7.84
CA LEU A 427 -9.59 -42.00 -9.25
C LEU A 427 -10.80 -41.38 -9.96
N LEU A 428 -10.64 -40.18 -10.48
CA LEU A 428 -11.63 -39.46 -11.26
C LEU A 428 -11.51 -39.84 -12.75
N PRO A 429 -12.62 -39.87 -13.50
CA PRO A 429 -12.63 -40.34 -14.88
C PRO A 429 -11.89 -39.39 -15.84
N GLY A 430 -10.85 -39.92 -16.48
CA GLY A 430 -10.16 -39.25 -17.59
C GLY A 430 -9.04 -38.30 -17.16
N ALA A 431 -8.00 -38.22 -17.97
CA ALA A 431 -6.93 -37.26 -17.77
C ALA A 431 -7.45 -35.84 -17.99
N ALA A 432 -7.25 -34.97 -17.00
CA ALA A 432 -7.51 -33.55 -17.16
C ALA A 432 -6.48 -32.92 -18.11
N ASN A 433 -6.89 -31.93 -18.89
CA ASN A 433 -5.93 -31.02 -19.54
C ASN A 433 -5.53 -29.86 -18.60
N ASP A 434 -6.45 -29.53 -17.70
CA ASP A 434 -6.44 -28.36 -16.83
C ASP A 434 -7.43 -28.59 -15.67
N TRP A 435 -7.15 -27.99 -14.52
CA TRP A 435 -7.86 -28.24 -13.26
C TRP A 435 -7.54 -27.23 -12.14
N CYS A 436 -8.54 -26.97 -11.30
CA CYS A 436 -8.42 -26.16 -10.10
C CYS A 436 -8.86 -26.92 -8.84
N LEU A 437 -8.38 -26.46 -7.69
CA LEU A 437 -8.77 -26.87 -6.35
C LEU A 437 -9.11 -25.59 -5.58
N ALA A 438 -10.26 -25.54 -4.91
CA ALA A 438 -10.62 -24.42 -4.05
C ALA A 438 -9.75 -24.38 -2.79
N ASP A 439 -9.42 -23.19 -2.30
CA ASP A 439 -8.54 -22.98 -1.14
C ASP A 439 -9.11 -23.55 0.17
N ASN A 440 -10.42 -23.72 0.31
CA ASN A 440 -10.96 -24.46 1.45
C ASN A 440 -10.88 -26.00 1.31
N GLY A 441 -10.31 -26.50 0.21
CA GLY A 441 -10.11 -27.92 -0.07
C GLY A 441 -11.39 -28.72 -0.34
N SER A 442 -12.56 -28.09 -0.40
CA SER A 442 -13.84 -28.82 -0.41
C SER A 442 -14.32 -29.21 -1.81
N VAL A 443 -13.85 -28.50 -2.84
CA VAL A 443 -14.27 -28.67 -4.24
C VAL A 443 -13.08 -28.55 -5.19
N MET A 444 -13.05 -29.42 -6.19
CA MET A 444 -12.11 -29.43 -7.31
C MET A 444 -12.90 -29.30 -8.62
N ALA A 445 -12.35 -28.68 -9.67
CA ALA A 445 -12.87 -28.79 -11.03
C ALA A 445 -11.79 -29.24 -12.02
N TYR A 446 -12.17 -29.99 -13.06
CA TYR A 446 -11.25 -30.48 -14.08
C TYR A 446 -11.92 -30.69 -15.44
N ALA A 447 -11.16 -30.46 -16.51
CA ALA A 447 -11.60 -30.55 -17.90
C ALA A 447 -10.99 -31.78 -18.60
N VAL A 448 -11.81 -32.75 -19.02
CA VAL A 448 -11.33 -34.05 -19.52
C VAL A 448 -10.97 -33.97 -21.01
N LEU A 449 -9.70 -34.27 -21.30
CA LEU A 449 -9.08 -34.21 -22.64
C LEU A 449 -9.86 -34.94 -23.73
N SER A 450 -10.43 -36.11 -23.41
CA SER A 450 -10.92 -37.09 -24.39
C SER A 450 -12.42 -37.03 -24.66
N THR A 451 -13.21 -36.36 -23.82
CA THR A 451 -14.68 -36.30 -23.95
C THR A 451 -15.22 -34.89 -24.11
N THR A 452 -14.36 -33.86 -23.97
CA THR A 452 -14.71 -32.43 -23.89
C THR A 452 -15.79 -32.11 -22.83
N GLU A 453 -15.91 -32.97 -21.83
CA GLU A 453 -16.71 -32.76 -20.62
C GLU A 453 -15.82 -32.15 -19.54
N ALA A 454 -16.39 -31.26 -18.72
CA ALA A 454 -15.76 -30.80 -17.49
C ALA A 454 -16.64 -31.17 -16.29
N PHE A 455 -15.98 -31.37 -15.15
CA PHE A 455 -16.61 -31.88 -13.94
C PHE A 455 -16.18 -31.05 -12.73
N VAL A 456 -17.11 -30.91 -11.79
CA VAL A 456 -16.83 -30.45 -10.43
C VAL A 456 -16.92 -31.65 -9.50
N PHE A 457 -15.88 -31.88 -8.70
CA PHE A 457 -15.84 -32.94 -7.71
C PHE A 457 -15.91 -32.34 -6.31
N ASP A 458 -17.01 -32.64 -5.59
CA ASP A 458 -17.13 -32.34 -4.17
C ASP A 458 -16.35 -33.41 -3.39
N ILE A 459 -15.25 -32.99 -2.75
CA ILE A 459 -14.28 -33.87 -2.10
C ILE A 459 -14.89 -34.52 -0.85
N ALA A 460 -15.75 -33.81 -0.14
CA ALA A 460 -16.41 -34.30 1.07
C ALA A 460 -17.53 -35.30 0.75
N LEU A 461 -18.30 -35.05 -0.31
CA LEU A 461 -19.36 -35.98 -0.78
C LEU A 461 -18.80 -37.12 -1.65
N ARG A 462 -17.54 -37.01 -2.10
CA ARG A 462 -16.89 -37.85 -3.12
C ARG A 462 -17.76 -38.01 -4.38
N GLN A 463 -18.41 -36.93 -4.81
CA GLN A 463 -19.37 -36.91 -5.91
C GLN A 463 -18.91 -35.97 -7.04
N SER A 464 -18.94 -36.47 -8.28
CA SER A 464 -18.76 -35.65 -9.49
C SER A 464 -20.11 -35.09 -9.99
N TYR A 465 -20.10 -33.81 -10.39
CA TYR A 465 -21.19 -33.11 -11.06
C TYR A 465 -20.68 -32.68 -12.46
N PRO A 466 -21.31 -33.10 -13.56
CA PRO A 466 -20.92 -32.64 -14.89
C PRO A 466 -21.34 -31.17 -15.07
N LEU A 467 -20.42 -30.34 -15.57
CA LEU A 467 -20.71 -28.97 -16.01
C LEU A 467 -21.43 -28.97 -17.36
N GLY A 468 -21.05 -29.89 -18.25
CA GLY A 468 -21.65 -30.08 -19.56
C GLY A 468 -20.65 -30.62 -20.59
N PRO A 469 -21.12 -30.92 -21.81
CA PRO A 469 -20.26 -31.16 -22.96
C PRO A 469 -19.95 -29.84 -23.67
N TYR A 470 -18.68 -29.54 -23.87
CA TYR A 470 -18.20 -28.35 -24.57
C TYR A 470 -17.56 -28.74 -25.92
N THR A 471 -17.34 -27.80 -26.82
CA THR A 471 -16.71 -28.10 -28.13
C THR A 471 -15.18 -28.01 -28.11
N SER A 472 -14.62 -27.21 -27.19
CA SER A 472 -13.20 -27.14 -26.86
C SER A 472 -13.03 -26.43 -25.51
N PHE A 473 -11.86 -26.61 -24.90
CA PHE A 473 -11.38 -25.78 -23.79
C PHE A 473 -10.22 -24.95 -24.33
N GLN A 474 -10.31 -23.62 -24.21
CA GLN A 474 -9.32 -22.65 -24.72
C GLN A 474 -8.47 -22.02 -23.60
N ASP A 475 -9.04 -21.92 -22.41
CA ASP A 475 -8.61 -21.08 -21.29
C ASP A 475 -8.80 -21.83 -19.96
N GLU A 476 -8.21 -21.31 -18.87
CA GLU A 476 -8.08 -21.98 -17.56
C GLU A 476 -9.42 -22.20 -16.79
N LEU A 477 -9.44 -23.22 -15.93
CA LEU A 477 -10.51 -23.53 -14.98
C LEU A 477 -10.33 -22.78 -13.65
N PHE A 478 -11.43 -22.26 -13.13
CA PHE A 478 -11.42 -21.39 -11.96
C PHE A 478 -12.35 -21.91 -10.86
N CYS A 479 -11.79 -22.04 -9.65
CA CYS A 479 -12.48 -22.45 -8.42
C CYS A 479 -12.42 -21.28 -7.43
N ALA A 480 -13.56 -20.80 -6.92
CA ALA A 480 -13.56 -19.77 -5.89
C ALA A 480 -12.93 -20.29 -4.59
N HIS A 481 -12.25 -19.41 -3.84
CA HIS A 481 -11.52 -19.76 -2.61
C HIS A 481 -12.39 -20.55 -1.59
N ASP A 482 -13.68 -20.22 -1.49
CA ASP A 482 -14.64 -20.86 -0.58
C ASP A 482 -15.29 -22.16 -1.13
N GLY A 483 -14.93 -22.60 -2.34
CA GLY A 483 -15.45 -23.81 -2.97
C GLY A 483 -16.97 -23.83 -3.20
N ARG A 484 -17.71 -22.73 -3.02
CA ARG A 484 -19.13 -22.68 -3.40
C ARG A 484 -19.30 -22.59 -4.89
N THR A 485 -18.45 -21.85 -5.58
CA THR A 485 -18.63 -21.52 -7.00
C THR A 485 -17.42 -21.94 -7.83
N VAL A 486 -17.71 -22.57 -8.98
CA VAL A 486 -16.72 -22.89 -10.03
C VAL A 486 -17.14 -22.12 -11.27
N VAL A 487 -16.19 -21.45 -11.90
CA VAL A 487 -16.39 -20.72 -13.15
C VAL A 487 -15.49 -21.32 -14.22
N MET A 488 -16.04 -21.51 -15.41
CA MET A 488 -15.31 -22.08 -16.54
C MET A 488 -15.59 -21.26 -17.82
N PRO A 489 -14.57 -20.71 -18.48
CA PRO A 489 -14.69 -20.18 -19.83
C PRO A 489 -14.99 -21.29 -20.82
N THR A 490 -15.89 -21.04 -21.76
CA THR A 490 -16.31 -22.01 -22.77
C THR A 490 -16.22 -21.44 -24.18
N ASP A 491 -16.09 -22.35 -25.14
CA ASP A 491 -16.24 -22.08 -26.57
C ASP A 491 -17.44 -21.19 -26.91
N GLY A 492 -17.27 -20.39 -27.96
CA GLY A 492 -18.22 -19.34 -28.35
C GLY A 492 -18.21 -18.12 -27.41
N GLY A 493 -17.36 -18.12 -26.38
CA GLY A 493 -17.31 -17.05 -25.41
C GLY A 493 -18.52 -17.07 -24.48
N ARG A 494 -18.64 -18.13 -23.69
CA ARG A 494 -19.58 -18.17 -22.56
C ARG A 494 -18.80 -18.41 -21.27
N LEU A 495 -19.38 -18.02 -20.14
CA LEU A 495 -18.98 -18.52 -18.83
C LEU A 495 -20.04 -19.52 -18.37
N ALA A 496 -19.59 -20.72 -18.04
CA ALA A 496 -20.35 -21.73 -17.33
C ALA A 496 -20.09 -21.55 -15.83
N VAL A 497 -21.11 -21.11 -15.10
CA VAL A 497 -21.03 -20.96 -13.63
C VAL A 497 -21.76 -22.13 -12.99
N TRP A 498 -21.08 -22.84 -12.09
CA TRP A 498 -21.66 -23.84 -11.19
C TRP A 498 -21.63 -23.33 -9.77
N SER A 499 -22.69 -23.58 -9.00
CA SER A 499 -22.70 -23.30 -7.56
C SER A 499 -23.15 -24.52 -6.77
N ARG A 500 -22.51 -24.76 -5.63
CA ARG A 500 -22.80 -25.86 -4.70
C ARG A 500 -24.19 -25.77 -4.07
N THR A 501 -24.77 -24.58 -3.99
CA THR A 501 -26.14 -24.35 -3.51
C THR A 501 -27.21 -24.65 -4.57
N ASN A 502 -26.85 -24.53 -5.85
CA ASN A 502 -27.70 -24.81 -7.00
C ASN A 502 -26.88 -25.57 -8.06
N PRO A 503 -26.67 -26.89 -7.89
CA PRO A 503 -25.76 -27.69 -8.72
C PRO A 503 -26.35 -27.94 -10.11
N GLY A 504 -26.29 -26.93 -10.95
CA GLY A 504 -26.69 -26.90 -12.34
C GLY A 504 -26.09 -25.68 -13.04
N THR A 505 -25.65 -25.86 -14.28
CA THR A 505 -24.80 -24.89 -14.97
C THR A 505 -25.58 -23.68 -15.46
N VAL A 506 -25.21 -22.48 -14.99
CA VAL A 506 -25.70 -21.22 -15.53
C VAL A 506 -24.74 -20.77 -16.62
N GLU A 507 -25.09 -21.05 -17.88
CA GLU A 507 -24.38 -20.47 -19.03
C GLU A 507 -24.74 -19.00 -19.24
N ARG A 508 -23.73 -18.15 -19.46
CA ARG A 508 -23.90 -16.77 -19.92
C ARG A 508 -22.97 -16.43 -21.08
N VAL A 509 -23.52 -15.84 -22.14
CA VAL A 509 -22.76 -15.47 -23.35
C VAL A 509 -22.05 -14.14 -23.14
N LEU A 510 -20.72 -14.18 -23.06
CA LEU A 510 -19.88 -13.12 -22.49
C LEU A 510 -18.54 -12.89 -23.22
N GLY A 511 -18.34 -13.46 -24.40
CA GLY A 511 -17.14 -13.24 -25.24
C GLY A 511 -15.92 -14.09 -24.86
N ARG A 512 -14.84 -14.02 -25.64
CA ARG A 512 -13.55 -14.68 -25.30
C ARG A 512 -12.98 -14.02 -24.05
N THR A 513 -12.82 -14.78 -22.97
CA THR A 513 -12.61 -14.24 -21.62
C THR A 513 -11.26 -14.63 -21.02
N ARG A 514 -10.54 -13.66 -20.43
CA ARG A 514 -9.66 -13.93 -19.28
C ARG A 514 -10.47 -13.70 -18.01
N LEU A 515 -10.34 -14.57 -17.00
CA LEU A 515 -11.02 -14.47 -15.70
C LEU A 515 -9.99 -14.28 -14.57
N ARG A 516 -10.38 -13.55 -13.53
CA ARG A 516 -9.68 -13.45 -12.24
C ARG A 516 -10.72 -13.37 -11.11
N TYR A 517 -10.47 -14.06 -10.01
CA TYR A 517 -11.24 -13.88 -8.77
C TYR A 517 -10.75 -12.68 -7.96
N ALA A 518 -11.65 -12.17 -7.13
CA ALA A 518 -11.32 -11.32 -5.99
C ALA A 518 -10.83 -12.20 -4.81
N PRO A 519 -9.87 -11.75 -3.97
CA PRO A 519 -9.19 -12.61 -2.98
C PRO A 519 -10.03 -13.28 -1.88
N LEU A 520 -11.28 -12.87 -1.63
CA LEU A 520 -12.20 -13.58 -0.72
C LEU A 520 -13.17 -14.49 -1.50
N GLY A 521 -13.20 -14.39 -2.83
CA GLY A 521 -13.89 -15.29 -3.74
C GLY A 521 -15.37 -14.99 -4.00
N ASN A 522 -15.88 -13.85 -3.53
CA ASN A 522 -17.28 -13.44 -3.78
C ASN A 522 -17.50 -12.79 -5.15
N MET A 523 -16.43 -12.36 -5.82
CA MET A 523 -16.47 -11.69 -7.12
C MET A 523 -15.44 -12.29 -8.07
N ALA A 524 -15.72 -12.17 -9.37
CA ALA A 524 -14.72 -12.29 -10.42
C ALA A 524 -14.85 -11.11 -11.40
N PHE A 525 -13.74 -10.68 -12.01
CA PHE A 525 -13.82 -9.90 -13.24
C PHE A 525 -13.46 -10.78 -14.43
N PHE A 526 -14.07 -10.50 -15.58
CA PHE A 526 -13.64 -11.06 -16.85
C PHE A 526 -13.42 -9.96 -17.89
N THR A 527 -12.29 -10.01 -18.58
CA THR A 527 -12.02 -9.14 -19.73
C THR A 527 -12.41 -9.89 -21.00
N PHE A 528 -13.26 -9.29 -21.84
CA PHE A 528 -13.73 -9.92 -23.07
C PHE A 528 -13.61 -9.04 -24.30
N TYR A 529 -13.18 -9.63 -25.40
CA TYR A 529 -13.12 -8.96 -26.69
C TYR A 529 -14.49 -9.00 -27.40
N ASP A 530 -15.10 -7.83 -27.64
CA ASP A 530 -16.28 -7.71 -28.49
C ASP A 530 -15.86 -7.57 -29.97
N PRO A 531 -16.20 -8.53 -30.84
CA PRO A 531 -15.86 -8.47 -32.26
C PRO A 531 -16.66 -7.43 -33.06
N VAL A 532 -17.68 -6.77 -32.47
CA VAL A 532 -18.46 -5.71 -33.12
C VAL A 532 -17.81 -4.34 -32.92
N THR A 533 -17.46 -3.99 -31.68
CA THR A 533 -16.78 -2.72 -31.35
C THR A 533 -15.26 -2.76 -31.46
N PHE A 534 -14.66 -3.96 -31.54
CA PHE A 534 -13.22 -4.19 -31.45
C PHE A 534 -12.62 -3.76 -30.09
N ALA A 535 -13.47 -3.56 -29.07
CA ALA A 535 -13.06 -3.22 -27.72
C ALA A 535 -12.86 -4.47 -26.86
N HIS A 536 -11.86 -4.42 -25.98
CA HIS A 536 -11.89 -5.22 -24.76
C HIS A 536 -12.80 -4.51 -23.77
N ASN A 537 -13.81 -5.20 -23.26
CA ASN A 537 -14.68 -4.71 -22.19
C ASN A 537 -14.39 -5.55 -20.95
N VAL A 538 -14.64 -5.01 -19.75
CA VAL A 538 -14.48 -5.77 -18.49
C VAL A 538 -15.80 -5.76 -17.75
N LYS A 539 -16.20 -6.90 -17.22
CA LYS A 539 -17.40 -7.01 -16.39
C LYS A 539 -17.05 -7.68 -15.08
N LEU A 540 -17.69 -7.17 -14.01
CA LEU A 540 -17.69 -7.81 -12.71
C LEU A 540 -18.88 -8.79 -12.64
N LEU A 541 -18.64 -9.93 -12.01
CA LEU A 541 -19.63 -10.95 -11.70
C LEU A 541 -19.62 -11.15 -10.18
N ASP A 542 -20.73 -10.80 -9.55
CA ASP A 542 -21.08 -11.24 -8.20
C ASP A 542 -21.32 -12.76 -8.25
N LEU A 543 -20.64 -13.53 -7.41
CA LEU A 543 -20.63 -15.00 -7.45
C LEU A 543 -21.59 -15.65 -6.43
N ASP A 544 -22.12 -14.86 -5.49
CA ASP A 544 -23.11 -15.32 -4.50
C ASP A 544 -24.54 -15.26 -5.09
N ASP A 545 -24.91 -14.17 -5.78
CA ASP A 545 -26.21 -14.06 -6.48
C ASP A 545 -26.12 -14.24 -8.01
N GLY A 546 -24.91 -14.27 -8.56
CA GLY A 546 -24.66 -14.36 -9.99
C GLY A 546 -24.86 -13.05 -10.75
N ARG A 547 -25.04 -11.90 -10.11
CA ARG A 547 -25.38 -10.63 -10.75
C ARG A 547 -24.21 -10.07 -11.56
N GLU A 548 -24.53 -9.64 -12.77
CA GLU A 548 -23.55 -8.98 -13.65
C GLU A 548 -23.51 -7.49 -13.29
N LEU A 549 -22.39 -7.06 -12.73
CA LEU A 549 -22.05 -5.67 -12.52
C LEU A 549 -21.37 -5.17 -13.81
N SER A 550 -22.20 -4.71 -14.75
CA SER A 550 -21.74 -4.21 -16.05
C SER A 550 -21.00 -2.89 -15.88
N LEU A 551 -19.67 -2.96 -15.89
CA LEU A 551 -18.81 -1.81 -16.04
C LEU A 551 -18.58 -1.58 -17.54
N ASP A 552 -19.03 -0.44 -18.07
CA ASP A 552 -18.76 -0.06 -19.47
C ASP A 552 -17.32 0.45 -19.60
N LEU A 553 -16.36 -0.48 -19.52
CA LEU A 553 -14.94 -0.18 -19.60
C LEU A 553 -14.48 -0.14 -21.06
N PRO A 554 -13.71 0.89 -21.49
CA PRO A 554 -12.99 0.84 -22.76
C PRO A 554 -11.88 -0.24 -22.72
N SER A 555 -11.06 -0.33 -23.76
CA SER A 555 -10.05 -1.38 -23.91
C SER A 555 -8.90 -1.31 -22.88
N SER A 556 -9.12 -1.87 -21.70
CA SER A 556 -8.08 -2.20 -20.71
C SER A 556 -7.34 -3.47 -21.12
N SER A 557 -6.02 -3.49 -20.99
CA SER A 557 -5.21 -4.70 -21.23
C SER A 557 -5.11 -5.59 -20.00
N TRP A 558 -5.19 -5.01 -18.79
CA TRP A 558 -5.13 -5.72 -17.51
C TRP A 558 -5.99 -5.02 -16.44
N CYS A 559 -6.49 -5.79 -15.49
CA CYS A 559 -7.03 -5.31 -14.21
C CYS A 559 -6.56 -6.23 -13.07
N ASP A 560 -6.71 -5.80 -11.83
CA ASP A 560 -6.59 -6.66 -10.63
C ASP A 560 -7.44 -6.13 -9.47
N PHE A 561 -7.78 -7.00 -8.50
CA PHE A 561 -8.56 -6.63 -7.31
C PHE A 561 -7.66 -6.19 -6.14
N SER A 562 -8.17 -5.31 -5.26
CA SER A 562 -7.58 -5.08 -3.94
C SER A 562 -7.83 -6.29 -3.01
N LEU A 563 -6.99 -6.46 -1.98
CA LEU A 563 -7.08 -7.60 -1.05
C LEU A 563 -8.34 -7.59 -0.17
N ASP A 564 -8.91 -6.41 0.06
CA ASP A 564 -10.21 -6.19 0.71
C ASP A 564 -11.40 -6.24 -0.28
N GLU A 565 -11.11 -6.50 -1.56
CA GLU A 565 -12.04 -6.50 -2.70
C GLU A 565 -12.83 -5.20 -2.94
N SER A 566 -12.57 -4.12 -2.18
CA SER A 566 -13.29 -2.85 -2.29
C SER A 566 -13.03 -2.12 -3.60
N ALA A 567 -11.93 -2.45 -4.29
CA ALA A 567 -11.57 -1.87 -5.57
C ALA A 567 -11.14 -2.92 -6.61
N LEU A 568 -11.54 -2.67 -7.85
CA LEU A 568 -10.91 -3.22 -9.05
C LEU A 568 -10.08 -2.10 -9.69
N LEU A 569 -8.80 -2.33 -9.95
CA LEU A 569 -7.90 -1.38 -10.60
C LEU A 569 -7.56 -1.86 -12.01
N CYS A 570 -7.93 -1.09 -13.03
CA CYS A 570 -7.77 -1.42 -14.46
C CYS A 570 -6.83 -0.43 -15.16
N ARG A 571 -6.00 -0.93 -16.08
CA ARG A 571 -5.03 -0.14 -16.84
C ARG A 571 -5.34 -0.11 -18.34
N TYR A 572 -5.29 1.10 -18.91
CA TYR A 572 -5.69 1.38 -20.30
C TYR A 572 -4.45 1.77 -21.12
N GLY A 573 -3.68 0.75 -21.51
CA GLY A 573 -2.42 0.96 -22.22
C GLY A 573 -1.39 1.71 -21.37
N VAL A 574 -0.95 2.88 -21.85
CA VAL A 574 0.21 3.59 -21.29
C VAL A 574 -0.12 4.81 -20.43
N SER A 575 -1.31 5.39 -20.53
CA SER A 575 -1.61 6.71 -19.95
C SER A 575 -2.42 6.68 -18.65
N ASP A 576 -3.44 5.81 -18.56
CA ASP A 576 -4.47 5.94 -17.53
C ASP A 576 -4.66 4.65 -16.72
N LEU A 577 -4.76 4.83 -15.40
CA LEU A 577 -5.17 3.82 -14.42
C LEU A 577 -6.54 4.26 -13.89
N GLU A 578 -7.51 3.34 -13.83
CA GLU A 578 -8.85 3.64 -13.35
C GLU A 578 -9.21 2.69 -12.19
N ARG A 579 -9.63 3.29 -11.08
CA ARG A 579 -10.14 2.60 -9.90
C ARG A 579 -11.65 2.48 -10.00
N PHE A 580 -12.18 1.29 -9.78
CA PHE A 580 -13.59 1.00 -9.69
C PHE A 580 -13.91 0.55 -8.28
N ASP A 581 -14.67 1.34 -7.55
CA ASP A 581 -15.23 0.91 -6.27
C ASP A 581 -16.27 -0.19 -6.54
N THR A 582 -16.04 -1.39 -6.01
CA THR A 582 -16.81 -2.60 -6.37
C THR A 582 -18.22 -2.60 -5.79
N GLN A 583 -18.43 -1.92 -4.66
CA GLN A 583 -19.70 -1.87 -3.95
C GLN A 583 -20.67 -0.84 -4.55
N SER A 584 -20.15 0.34 -4.91
CA SER A 584 -20.92 1.44 -5.48
C SER A 584 -20.93 1.48 -7.01
N GLY A 585 -19.99 0.79 -7.67
CA GLY A 585 -19.76 0.86 -9.11
C GLY A 585 -19.15 2.20 -9.56
N VAL A 586 -18.67 3.04 -8.65
CA VAL A 586 -18.10 4.35 -8.97
C VAL A 586 -16.74 4.20 -9.62
N LYS A 587 -16.62 4.77 -10.82
CA LYS A 587 -15.38 4.92 -11.58
C LYS A 587 -14.64 6.19 -11.16
N THR A 588 -13.40 6.05 -10.74
CA THR A 588 -12.46 7.14 -10.50
C THR A 588 -11.21 6.93 -11.36
N THR A 589 -11.04 7.75 -12.40
CA THR A 589 -9.76 7.82 -13.13
C THR A 589 -8.69 8.36 -12.18
N VAL A 590 -7.63 7.60 -11.94
CA VAL A 590 -6.49 8.03 -11.13
C VAL A 590 -5.57 8.86 -12.04
N PRO A 591 -5.41 10.17 -11.81
CA PRO A 591 -4.64 11.01 -12.72
C PRO A 591 -3.14 10.68 -12.62
N PHE A 592 -2.57 10.16 -13.71
CA PHE A 592 -1.14 9.87 -13.81
C PHE A 592 -0.35 11.17 -14.01
N LEU A 593 -0.04 11.88 -12.91
CA LEU A 593 0.67 13.15 -12.95
C LEU A 593 2.18 12.94 -13.08
N MET A 594 2.66 13.00 -14.32
CA MET A 594 4.07 13.26 -14.62
C MET A 594 4.43 14.70 -14.23
N ASP A 595 5.06 14.88 -13.08
CA ASP A 595 5.62 16.17 -12.68
C ASP A 595 6.88 16.47 -13.51
N GLN A 596 6.98 17.69 -14.06
CA GLN A 596 8.12 18.15 -14.87
C GLN A 596 9.11 19.03 -14.08
N SER A 597 8.89 19.24 -12.78
CA SER A 597 9.67 20.16 -11.94
C SER A 597 10.78 19.47 -11.12
N VAL A 598 11.85 19.05 -11.80
CA VAL A 598 13.06 18.49 -11.14
C VAL A 598 14.08 19.60 -10.85
N SER A 599 14.61 19.63 -9.62
CA SER A 599 15.65 20.59 -9.20
C SER A 599 17.06 20.18 -9.66
N ALA A 600 18.00 21.13 -9.65
CA ALA A 600 19.23 21.07 -10.44
C ALA A 600 20.34 20.11 -9.95
N ASP A 601 20.19 19.43 -8.81
CA ASP A 601 21.27 18.68 -8.14
C ASP A 601 21.27 17.16 -8.36
N ALA A 602 20.35 16.63 -9.19
CA ALA A 602 20.34 15.21 -9.55
C ALA A 602 21.55 14.82 -10.44
N ARG A 603 22.32 13.81 -10.03
CA ARG A 603 23.46 13.27 -10.79
C ARG A 603 23.07 12.02 -11.57
N PHE A 604 23.25 12.05 -12.88
CA PHE A 604 22.88 10.96 -13.79
C PHE A 604 24.10 10.19 -14.32
N ILE A 605 23.91 8.90 -14.60
CA ILE A 605 24.83 8.07 -15.40
C ILE A 605 24.25 8.00 -16.82
N ALA A 606 25.06 8.25 -17.84
CA ALA A 606 24.62 8.27 -19.24
C ALA A 606 25.33 7.20 -20.09
N GLY A 607 24.53 6.34 -20.73
CA GLY A 607 24.98 5.47 -21.81
C GLY A 607 24.87 6.17 -23.16
N ILE A 608 25.83 5.94 -24.06
CA ILE A 608 25.83 6.47 -25.44
C ILE A 608 25.83 5.29 -26.41
N ASN A 609 24.92 5.29 -27.38
CA ASN A 609 24.81 4.23 -28.37
C ASN A 609 25.89 4.32 -29.46
N SER A 610 25.96 3.31 -30.33
CA SER A 610 26.98 3.23 -31.40
C SER A 610 26.85 4.28 -32.51
N THR A 611 25.82 5.13 -32.49
CA THR A 611 25.66 6.30 -33.39
C THR A 611 25.89 7.64 -32.71
N GLY A 612 26.17 7.67 -31.40
CA GLY A 612 26.58 8.87 -30.66
C GLY A 612 25.46 9.59 -29.89
N ASN A 613 24.24 9.07 -29.88
CA ASN A 613 23.15 9.61 -29.07
C ASN A 613 23.08 8.93 -27.70
N ALA A 614 22.79 9.72 -26.67
CA ALA A 614 22.51 9.20 -25.33
C ALA A 614 21.03 8.82 -25.18
N GLN A 615 20.75 7.74 -24.45
CA GLN A 615 19.40 7.38 -24.00
C GLN A 615 19.47 7.01 -22.51
N VAL A 616 18.39 7.32 -21.79
CA VAL A 616 18.22 7.05 -20.37
C VAL A 616 16.95 6.20 -20.22
N GLY A 617 17.07 5.00 -19.67
CA GLY A 617 15.93 4.16 -19.30
C GLY A 617 15.41 4.53 -17.91
N PRO A 618 14.10 4.68 -17.70
CA PRO A 618 13.54 4.99 -16.39
C PRO A 618 13.32 3.73 -15.54
N LEU A 619 13.61 3.83 -14.24
CA LEU A 619 13.00 2.99 -13.20
C LEU A 619 11.83 3.79 -12.61
N LEU A 620 10.67 3.15 -12.41
CA LEU A 620 9.43 3.82 -12.00
C LEU A 620 8.98 3.33 -10.62
N VAL A 621 8.87 4.26 -9.66
CA VAL A 621 8.26 4.06 -8.34
C VAL A 621 7.51 5.34 -7.97
N GLY A 622 6.33 5.22 -7.36
CA GLY A 622 5.51 6.34 -6.88
C GLY A 622 4.45 5.84 -5.89
N SER A 623 3.88 6.74 -5.10
CA SER A 623 2.81 6.42 -4.13
C SER A 623 1.60 7.34 -4.33
N PHE A 624 0.49 6.96 -3.72
CA PHE A 624 -0.77 7.71 -3.72
C PHE A 624 -0.83 8.80 -2.64
N ASP A 625 -1.69 9.79 -2.85
CA ASP A 625 -2.58 10.34 -1.82
C ASP A 625 -4.05 10.23 -2.30
N ASP A 626 -5.01 10.78 -1.53
CA ASP A 626 -6.45 10.72 -1.86
C ASP A 626 -6.85 11.54 -3.12
N GLN A 627 -5.92 12.22 -3.82
CA GLN A 627 -6.18 13.04 -5.01
C GLN A 627 -5.25 12.74 -6.20
N ALA A 628 -4.02 12.25 -5.99
CA ALA A 628 -3.00 12.16 -7.03
C ALA A 628 -2.02 10.97 -6.91
N LEU A 629 -1.48 10.56 -8.06
CA LEU A 629 -0.27 9.74 -8.17
C LEU A 629 0.88 10.61 -8.68
N HIS A 630 1.92 10.81 -7.87
CA HIS A 630 3.09 11.60 -8.24
C HIS A 630 4.22 10.73 -8.82
N VAL A 631 4.63 11.02 -10.06
CA VAL A 631 5.71 10.30 -10.75
C VAL A 631 6.71 11.28 -11.37
N VAL A 632 8.00 11.05 -11.12
CA VAL A 632 9.11 11.82 -11.71
C VAL A 632 9.73 11.06 -12.88
N ALA A 633 9.59 11.58 -14.10
CA ALA A 633 10.20 11.00 -15.30
C ALA A 633 10.54 12.08 -16.34
N GLN A 634 11.71 11.98 -16.98
CA GLN A 634 12.11 12.93 -18.02
C GLN A 634 11.68 12.45 -19.41
N ARG A 635 10.82 13.24 -20.08
CA ARG A 635 10.43 12.98 -21.48
C ARG A 635 11.52 13.43 -22.46
N VAL A 636 12.06 12.48 -23.22
CA VAL A 636 12.69 12.76 -24.53
C VAL A 636 11.62 12.56 -25.60
N ALA A 637 11.47 13.52 -26.51
CA ALA A 637 10.49 13.43 -27.59
C ALA A 637 11.21 13.20 -28.93
N ASP A 638 10.81 12.14 -29.63
CA ASP A 638 10.92 12.02 -31.07
C ASP A 638 9.67 11.27 -31.56
N ASP A 639 8.99 11.83 -32.57
CA ASP A 639 7.89 11.15 -33.26
C ASP A 639 8.46 10.20 -34.33
N GLN A 640 7.60 9.29 -34.85
CA GLN A 640 7.87 8.27 -35.88
C GLN A 640 8.48 6.95 -35.35
N TYR A 641 7.62 5.98 -34.98
CA TYR A 641 7.48 4.67 -35.65
C TYR A 641 6.39 3.85 -34.94
N GLN A 642 5.35 3.42 -35.67
CA GLN A 642 4.39 2.44 -35.15
C GLN A 642 4.81 1.02 -35.57
N HIS A 643 4.84 0.11 -34.61
CA HIS A 643 4.91 -1.32 -34.84
C HIS A 643 3.99 -2.05 -33.85
N ASN A 644 3.10 -2.90 -34.36
CA ASN A 644 2.22 -3.70 -33.51
C ASN A 644 3.00 -4.90 -32.94
N GLY A 645 3.50 -4.74 -31.72
CA GLY A 645 3.91 -5.83 -30.84
C GLY A 645 3.04 -5.79 -29.58
N VAL A 646 2.66 -6.96 -29.06
CA VAL A 646 2.10 -7.05 -27.71
C VAL A 646 3.29 -7.12 -26.75
N ASN A 647 3.43 -6.11 -25.90
CA ASN A 647 4.43 -6.12 -24.84
C ASN A 647 3.82 -6.80 -23.62
N ASP A 648 4.30 -7.99 -23.27
CA ASP A 648 4.05 -8.53 -21.94
C ASP A 648 4.82 -7.67 -20.93
N SER A 649 4.10 -7.16 -19.94
CA SER A 649 4.65 -6.42 -18.80
C SER A 649 3.93 -6.91 -17.56
N THR A 650 4.67 -7.52 -16.64
CA THR A 650 4.11 -7.99 -15.38
C THR A 650 3.93 -6.83 -14.43
N TRP A 651 2.88 -6.90 -13.64
CA TRP A 651 2.66 -5.99 -12.53
C TRP A 651 2.00 -6.75 -11.38
N SER A 652 2.18 -6.24 -10.18
CA SER A 652 1.58 -6.77 -8.95
C SER A 652 1.10 -5.60 -8.11
N MET A 653 0.00 -5.81 -7.40
CA MET A 653 -0.61 -4.78 -6.57
C MET A 653 -0.41 -5.13 -5.09
N THR A 654 0.08 -4.17 -4.32
CA THR A 654 0.33 -4.36 -2.88
C THR A 654 -0.99 -4.36 -2.09
N PRO A 655 -1.00 -4.82 -0.82
CA PRO A 655 -2.15 -4.64 0.08
C PRO A 655 -2.69 -3.21 0.15
N ASN A 656 -1.88 -2.22 -0.19
CA ASN A 656 -2.19 -0.79 -0.09
C ASN A 656 -2.71 -0.20 -1.42
N GLY A 657 -2.78 -0.98 -2.50
CA GLY A 657 -3.20 -0.50 -3.82
C GLY A 657 -2.08 0.16 -4.65
N GLU A 658 -0.82 0.10 -4.22
CA GLU A 658 0.31 0.54 -5.05
C GLU A 658 0.57 -0.48 -6.17
N VAL A 659 0.76 0.03 -7.40
CA VAL A 659 0.94 -0.79 -8.61
C VAL A 659 2.42 -0.80 -9.00
N VAL A 660 3.10 -1.93 -8.78
CA VAL A 660 4.50 -2.13 -9.18
C VAL A 660 4.53 -2.62 -10.63
N VAL A 661 5.15 -1.86 -11.54
CA VAL A 661 5.19 -2.16 -12.99
C VAL A 661 6.59 -2.58 -13.41
N PHE A 662 6.73 -3.81 -13.90
CA PHE A 662 7.95 -4.27 -14.56
C PHE A 662 7.83 -4.03 -16.07
N ILE A 663 8.83 -3.38 -16.66
CA ILE A 663 8.92 -3.15 -18.10
C ILE A 663 10.14 -3.91 -18.61
N ASP A 664 9.91 -4.92 -19.43
CA ASP A 664 10.97 -5.65 -20.13
C ASP A 664 11.35 -4.91 -21.44
N ASP A 665 12.61 -4.97 -21.85
CA ASP A 665 13.08 -4.36 -23.11
C ASP A 665 13.15 -5.45 -24.21
N PRO A 666 12.21 -5.46 -25.18
CA PRO A 666 12.13 -6.53 -26.17
C PRO A 666 13.26 -6.46 -27.22
N VAL A 667 14.20 -5.51 -27.13
CA VAL A 667 15.19 -5.23 -28.18
C VAL A 667 16.59 -5.72 -27.78
N GLY A 668 16.74 -7.04 -27.58
CA GLY A 668 17.99 -7.72 -27.23
C GLY A 668 19.23 -7.23 -28.01
N ARG A 669 20.02 -6.38 -27.36
CA ARG A 669 21.22 -5.72 -27.92
C ARG A 669 22.27 -5.55 -26.83
N GLY A 670 23.34 -6.34 -26.91
CA GLY A 670 24.38 -6.41 -25.87
C GLY A 670 25.00 -5.07 -25.46
N ILE A 671 25.13 -4.87 -24.15
CA ILE A 671 25.62 -3.63 -23.54
C ILE A 671 27.14 -3.51 -23.69
N GLY A 672 27.59 -2.59 -24.54
CA GLY A 672 29.01 -2.29 -24.76
C GLY A 672 29.54 -1.18 -23.84
N VAL A 673 29.94 -1.51 -22.61
CA VAL A 673 30.56 -0.54 -21.68
C VAL A 673 31.97 -0.17 -22.15
N ARG A 674 32.30 1.13 -22.19
CA ARG A 674 33.64 1.63 -22.56
C ARG A 674 34.14 2.66 -21.56
N PHE A 675 35.10 2.27 -20.73
CA PHE A 675 35.84 3.19 -19.86
C PHE A 675 36.87 4.04 -20.63
N GLY A 676 37.37 5.08 -19.96
CA GLY A 676 37.96 6.27 -20.59
C GLY A 676 39.33 6.13 -21.27
N ASN A 677 39.83 7.27 -21.75
CA ASN A 677 40.98 7.39 -22.63
C ASN A 677 42.32 6.86 -22.06
N LEU A 678 42.77 5.70 -22.54
CA LEU A 678 44.21 5.44 -22.73
C LEU A 678 44.46 4.94 -24.16
N GLY A 679 45.31 5.64 -24.90
CA GLY A 679 45.65 5.30 -26.28
C GLY A 679 46.86 4.38 -26.38
N VAL A 680 46.66 3.08 -26.51
CA VAL A 680 47.73 2.11 -26.87
C VAL A 680 47.44 1.55 -28.26
N HIS A 681 48.31 1.84 -29.22
CA HIS A 681 48.13 1.43 -30.61
C HIS A 681 48.88 0.12 -30.90
N VAL A 682 48.16 -0.99 -30.98
CA VAL A 682 48.70 -2.30 -31.41
C VAL A 682 48.31 -2.55 -32.88
N PRO A 683 49.20 -3.08 -33.75
CA PRO A 683 48.91 -3.21 -35.19
C PRO A 683 47.89 -4.30 -35.50
N ARG A 684 47.09 -4.11 -36.56
CA ARG A 684 46.30 -5.19 -37.16
C ARG A 684 47.21 -6.18 -37.87
N THR A 685 47.16 -7.45 -37.47
CA THR A 685 47.57 -8.60 -38.31
C THR A 685 46.37 -9.53 -38.50
N ASN A 686 46.27 -10.13 -39.69
CA ASN A 686 45.11 -10.95 -40.07
C ASN A 686 45.17 -12.33 -39.36
N THR A 687 44.02 -12.85 -38.90
CA THR A 687 43.29 -13.97 -39.55
C THR A 687 41.95 -14.28 -38.85
N THR A 688 41.13 -15.10 -39.51
CA THR A 688 40.00 -15.87 -38.94
C THR A 688 38.85 -15.10 -38.30
N ARG A 689 37.79 -14.82 -39.08
CA ARG A 689 36.43 -14.76 -38.53
C ARG A 689 36.00 -16.17 -38.15
N MET A 690 35.78 -16.45 -36.88
CA MET A 690 34.71 -17.37 -36.50
C MET A 690 33.41 -16.55 -36.40
N VAL A 691 32.34 -17.09 -36.95
CA VAL A 691 30.98 -16.58 -36.74
C VAL A 691 30.25 -17.66 -35.96
N ALA A 692 30.20 -17.53 -34.64
CA ALA A 692 29.30 -18.31 -33.82
C ALA A 692 27.89 -17.74 -34.03
N SER A 693 26.95 -18.56 -34.50
CA SER A 693 25.57 -18.17 -34.79
C SER A 693 24.67 -18.14 -33.57
N ASN A 694 25.06 -18.83 -32.49
CA ASN A 694 24.37 -18.85 -31.21
C ASN A 694 25.39 -18.58 -30.09
N VAL A 695 25.13 -17.56 -29.29
CA VAL A 695 25.71 -17.34 -27.96
C VAL A 695 24.53 -16.96 -27.08
N ARG A 696 24.31 -17.66 -25.96
CA ARG A 696 23.28 -17.28 -24.99
C ARG A 696 23.80 -16.17 -24.08
N ASP A 697 22.90 -15.39 -23.53
CA ASP A 697 23.17 -14.07 -22.95
C ASP A 697 23.95 -14.09 -21.62
N ASP A 698 24.25 -15.28 -21.08
CA ASP A 698 24.99 -15.48 -19.82
C ASP A 698 26.51 -15.28 -19.98
N ALA A 699 26.97 -14.05 -19.73
CA ALA A 699 28.39 -13.70 -19.69
C ALA A 699 28.77 -12.98 -18.39
N LEU A 700 29.66 -13.58 -17.59
CA LEU A 700 30.05 -13.12 -16.26
C LEU A 700 31.44 -12.47 -16.28
N ILE A 701 31.61 -11.29 -15.69
CA ILE A 701 32.92 -10.69 -15.43
C ILE A 701 33.28 -10.86 -13.96
N ALA A 702 34.37 -11.56 -13.67
CA ALA A 702 34.89 -11.77 -12.32
C ALA A 702 36.42 -11.77 -12.32
N ASN A 703 37.04 -11.15 -11.32
CA ASN A 703 38.50 -11.15 -11.09
C ASN A 703 39.33 -10.80 -12.36
N GLY A 704 38.91 -9.77 -13.10
CA GLY A 704 39.60 -9.32 -14.32
C GLY A 704 39.42 -10.24 -15.54
N ARG A 705 38.57 -11.26 -15.48
CA ARG A 705 38.27 -12.17 -16.59
C ARG A 705 36.80 -12.09 -17.00
N LEU A 706 36.55 -12.21 -18.30
CA LEU A 706 35.21 -12.45 -18.87
C LEU A 706 35.05 -13.96 -19.09
N TYR A 707 34.00 -14.54 -18.53
CA TYR A 707 33.59 -15.93 -18.70
C TYR A 707 32.32 -16.00 -19.54
N TYR A 708 32.25 -16.95 -20.48
CA TYR A 708 31.08 -17.19 -21.31
C TYR A 708 31.01 -18.66 -21.73
N VAL A 709 29.79 -19.16 -21.94
CA VAL A 709 29.56 -20.53 -22.43
C VAL A 709 29.46 -20.52 -23.94
N VAL A 710 30.11 -21.48 -24.61
CA VAL A 710 29.84 -21.79 -26.02
C VAL A 710 29.29 -23.20 -26.11
N ASP A 711 28.07 -23.30 -26.61
CA ASP A 711 27.43 -24.56 -26.96
C ASP A 711 27.55 -24.78 -28.47
N THR A 712 27.97 -25.97 -28.89
CA THR A 712 28.20 -26.30 -30.31
C THR A 712 27.02 -27.08 -30.88
N ASP A 713 26.41 -26.57 -31.95
CA ASP A 713 25.10 -26.98 -32.51
C ASP A 713 24.68 -28.45 -32.28
N SER A 714 23.45 -28.61 -31.80
CA SER A 714 22.76 -29.83 -31.35
C SER A 714 22.53 -30.93 -32.41
N SER A 715 23.28 -30.91 -33.52
CA SER A 715 23.27 -31.92 -34.58
C SER A 715 24.23 -33.10 -34.34
N SER A 716 25.06 -33.02 -33.30
CA SER A 716 26.01 -34.03 -32.85
C SER A 716 25.48 -34.78 -31.61
N THR A 717 25.61 -36.10 -31.56
CA THR A 717 25.19 -36.93 -30.40
C THR A 717 26.21 -36.91 -29.24
N ALA A 718 26.98 -35.84 -29.13
CA ALA A 718 27.86 -35.52 -28.00
C ALA A 718 27.86 -34.00 -27.84
N SER A 719 27.38 -33.53 -26.68
CA SER A 719 27.26 -32.12 -26.32
C SER A 719 28.45 -31.71 -25.43
N ASP A 720 29.58 -31.40 -26.06
CA ASP A 720 30.75 -30.83 -25.38
C ASP A 720 30.58 -29.30 -25.20
N SER A 721 29.63 -28.90 -24.36
CA SER A 721 29.39 -27.50 -24.01
C SER A 721 30.56 -26.96 -23.16
N GLY A 722 31.22 -25.91 -23.61
CA GLY A 722 32.47 -25.42 -23.00
C GLY A 722 32.34 -24.05 -22.32
N ILE A 723 32.87 -23.91 -21.10
CA ILE A 723 33.09 -22.61 -20.45
C ILE A 723 34.45 -22.06 -20.90
N PHE A 724 34.44 -20.88 -21.51
CA PHE A 724 35.64 -20.18 -21.96
C PHE A 724 35.88 -18.95 -21.08
N SER A 725 37.15 -18.57 -20.89
CA SER A 725 37.51 -17.32 -20.20
C SER A 725 38.52 -16.52 -21.00
N ILE A 726 38.32 -15.20 -21.06
CA ILE A 726 39.26 -14.23 -21.62
C ILE A 726 39.78 -13.36 -20.48
N ASP A 727 41.11 -13.28 -20.37
CA ASP A 727 41.80 -12.35 -19.48
C ASP A 727 41.66 -10.93 -20.04
N LEU A 728 41.08 -10.01 -19.27
CA LEU A 728 40.86 -8.62 -19.71
C LEU A 728 42.09 -7.73 -19.42
N GLY A 729 43.03 -8.20 -18.60
CA GLY A 729 44.23 -7.43 -18.24
C GLY A 729 43.95 -6.15 -17.45
N LEU A 730 42.93 -6.19 -16.58
CA LEU A 730 42.47 -5.11 -15.70
C LEU A 730 43.17 -5.14 -14.34
#